data_AF-A0AA35WYA7-F1
#
_entry.id   AF-A0AA35WYA7-F1
#
_cell.length_a   1.000
_cell.length_b   1.000
_cell.length_c   1.000
_cell.angle_alpha   90.00
_cell.angle_beta   90.00
_cell.angle_gamma   90.00
#
_symmetry.space_group_name_H-M   'P 1'
#
loop_
_entity.id
_entity.type
_entity.pdbx_description
1 polymer ?
#
loop_
_entity_poly.entity_id
_entity_poly.type
_entity_poly.pdbx_seq_one_letter_code
_entity_poly.pdbx_strand_id
1 'polypeptide(L)'
;MATATQTRNITFTQAINEAMLEEMRLDERVFIMGEDIQKGVYGASAGLFTEFGGDRVRDCPLSENAFFGAAVGAAAVGMRPIVESLSSFMWVGMDQLVSQAAKMRYMFGGQVNLPIVYRAAMYYGGSMAAHHSDRSHPLFMNIPGFKIVFASNAYDGKGLLKQAIRTDDPAPIQRLGTINVHIPFSPALEPLCYPTDESIAEAPAGAHGRAPLHSTDRWNILAVSPRRGVEVMASEIVLPQWGMEMQDGTIVRWLKQEGDTVAEGEPIVEVETAKLQTELESTASGILSRIVAQEGQIVPIRGVLCVIAEPGEEIAASAAPAAPASAPLAALATQAAPATNGVDIQVVPAARRLARERGVNLAQVRGSGPNRRILLTDVEAALQAPATDGAEAAAGRVPVVPAARRLARENDIDLATITGSGPQGRILIEDVEAAIKAKSAPDSASAPEPSADGVVPFTGIRGAVATRMLQSIQSTAQVTLTTEALVTEAMQLRRGLSRHHAEEAGGGIGPLPLVVKATAEALKRHPRMNAIETTSADGEAQVQMLSEVNIGLAVALEEGLVTPVIRGADEKSLAQLAAENRDLAARTREGRTRPEEITGGTFTITNLGANEVDGFTPIINPPQVGILGVGRVVEKPVIANGEIAKGETMYLSLTFDHRVIDGRSRR
;
A
#
# COMPACT_ATOMS: atom_id res chain seq x y z
N MET A 1 -24.62 28.86 30.58
CA MET A 1 -23.63 29.83 30.08
C MET A 1 -22.43 29.01 29.63
N ALA A 2 -22.23 28.81 28.33
CA ALA A 2 -21.02 28.18 27.83
C ALA A 2 -19.84 29.12 28.16
N THR A 3 -18.89 28.65 28.96
CA THR A 3 -17.64 29.35 29.23
C THR A 3 -16.93 29.56 27.91
N ALA A 4 -16.85 30.82 27.47
CA ALA A 4 -16.07 31.18 26.30
C ALA A 4 -14.62 30.73 26.53
N THR A 5 -14.13 29.80 25.71
CA THR A 5 -12.75 29.33 25.74
C THR A 5 -11.83 30.54 25.56
N GLN A 6 -11.12 30.92 26.61
CA GLN A 6 -10.29 32.11 26.61
C GLN A 6 -8.99 31.82 25.84
N THR A 7 -8.86 32.37 24.63
CA THR A 7 -7.65 32.20 23.81
C THR A 7 -6.47 32.92 24.47
N ARG A 8 -5.40 32.17 24.83
CA ARG A 8 -4.17 32.71 25.41
C ARG A 8 -3.18 33.07 24.29
N ASN A 9 -2.70 34.32 24.26
CA ASN A 9 -1.64 34.75 23.35
C ASN A 9 -0.27 34.42 23.97
N ILE A 10 0.35 33.34 23.50
CA ILE A 10 1.69 32.89 23.94
C ILE A 10 2.64 32.78 22.73
N THR A 11 3.93 33.00 22.99
CA THR A 11 4.98 32.77 21.98
C THR A 11 5.26 31.28 21.81
N PHE A 12 5.89 30.90 20.69
CA PHE A 12 6.39 29.53 20.50
C PHE A 12 7.30 29.08 21.65
N THR A 13 8.26 29.91 22.03
CA THR A 13 9.20 29.61 23.13
C THR A 13 8.46 29.32 24.44
N GLN A 14 7.44 30.11 24.77
CA GLN A 14 6.61 29.88 25.96
C GLN A 14 5.79 28.59 25.85
N ALA A 15 5.20 28.31 24.70
CA ALA A 15 4.41 27.09 24.48
C ALA A 15 5.26 25.82 24.63
N ILE A 16 6.49 25.86 24.12
CA ILE A 16 7.48 24.79 24.23
C ILE A 16 7.95 24.61 25.68
N ASN A 17 8.22 25.71 26.38
CA ASN A 17 8.55 25.68 27.80
C ASN A 17 7.42 25.08 28.63
N GLU A 18 6.16 25.51 28.42
CA GLU A 18 4.99 24.96 29.10
C GLU A 18 4.82 23.45 28.82
N ALA A 19 5.01 22.99 27.58
CA ALA A 19 4.98 21.56 27.27
C ALA A 19 6.02 20.78 28.07
N MET A 20 7.27 21.24 28.14
CA MET A 20 8.31 20.55 28.92
C MET A 20 8.01 20.56 30.41
N LEU A 21 7.58 21.70 30.96
CA LEU A 21 7.19 21.81 32.37
C LEU A 21 6.09 20.80 32.72
N GLU A 22 5.03 20.74 31.90
CA GLU A 22 3.92 19.83 32.10
C GLU A 22 4.36 18.37 32.03
N GLU A 23 5.12 17.96 31.01
CA GLU A 23 5.56 16.57 30.88
C GLU A 23 6.61 16.16 31.92
N MET A 24 7.52 17.06 32.31
CA MET A 24 8.50 16.79 33.36
C MET A 24 7.85 16.67 34.75
N ARG A 25 6.75 17.39 35.01
CA ARG A 25 5.93 17.21 36.22
C ARG A 25 5.17 15.88 36.21
N LEU A 26 4.69 15.47 35.05
CA LEU A 26 3.86 14.26 34.91
C LEU A 26 4.68 12.97 34.98
N ASP A 27 5.90 12.96 34.45
CA ASP A 27 6.72 11.75 34.35
C ASP A 27 8.15 12.00 34.84
N GLU A 28 8.55 11.30 35.89
CA GLU A 28 9.88 11.42 36.50
C GLU A 28 11.02 10.98 35.57
N ARG A 29 10.70 10.21 34.53
CA ARG A 29 11.66 9.71 33.54
C ARG A 29 12.02 10.77 32.50
N VAL A 30 11.23 11.83 32.37
CA VAL A 30 11.43 12.89 31.36
C VAL A 30 12.48 13.88 31.84
N PHE A 31 13.64 13.97 31.19
CA PHE A 31 14.65 14.95 31.57
C PHE A 31 15.18 15.67 30.35
N ILE A 32 15.72 16.87 30.54
CA ILE A 32 16.32 17.66 29.45
C ILE A 32 17.83 17.67 29.60
N MET A 33 18.51 17.59 28.47
CA MET A 33 19.97 17.72 28.37
C MET A 33 20.35 18.50 27.11
N GLY A 34 21.40 19.31 27.20
CA GLY A 34 21.79 20.19 26.11
C GLY A 34 22.74 21.27 26.59
N GLU A 35 23.03 22.21 25.71
CA GLU A 35 24.03 23.26 25.94
C GLU A 35 23.37 24.53 26.46
N ASP A 36 23.95 25.13 27.49
CA ASP A 36 23.51 26.37 28.13
C ASP A 36 22.02 26.35 28.57
N ILE A 37 21.46 25.16 28.81
CA ILE A 37 20.05 24.98 29.14
C ILE A 37 19.76 25.31 30.60
N GLN A 38 20.76 25.22 31.48
CA GLN A 38 20.61 25.57 32.90
C GLN A 38 20.22 27.02 33.09
N LYS A 39 20.81 27.92 32.28
CA LYS A 39 20.50 29.35 32.29
C LYS A 39 19.32 29.71 31.38
N GLY A 40 18.83 28.76 30.58
CA GLY A 40 17.78 28.99 29.60
C GLY A 40 18.15 30.08 28.60
N VAL A 41 19.40 30.11 28.12
CA VAL A 41 19.94 31.18 27.26
C VAL A 41 19.06 31.44 26.03
N TYR A 42 18.40 30.40 25.54
CA TYR A 42 17.53 30.42 24.37
C TYR A 42 16.03 30.49 24.71
N GLY A 43 15.70 30.72 25.98
CA GLY A 43 14.36 30.96 26.51
C GLY A 43 13.49 29.72 26.69
N ALA A 44 13.62 28.69 25.84
CA ALA A 44 12.73 27.53 25.88
C ALA A 44 12.90 26.69 27.15
N SER A 45 14.11 26.61 27.70
CA SER A 45 14.45 25.89 28.96
C SER A 45 14.42 26.78 30.21
N ALA A 46 13.99 28.04 30.09
CA ALA A 46 13.94 28.97 31.22
C ALA A 46 13.09 28.42 32.38
N GLY A 47 13.62 28.54 33.61
CA GLY A 47 12.94 28.12 34.84
C GLY A 47 12.97 26.61 35.13
N LEU A 48 13.29 25.75 34.16
CA LEU A 48 13.32 24.29 34.37
C LEU A 48 14.34 23.89 35.45
N PHE A 49 15.53 24.48 35.44
CA PHE A 49 16.58 24.14 36.41
C PHE A 49 16.17 24.49 37.84
N THR A 50 15.52 25.64 38.03
CA THR A 50 15.02 26.07 39.34
C THR A 50 13.99 25.12 39.89
N GLU A 51 13.15 24.52 39.04
CA GLU A 51 12.09 23.61 39.44
C GLU A 51 12.57 22.17 39.65
N PHE A 52 13.35 21.61 38.71
CA PHE A 52 13.69 20.18 38.71
C PHE A 52 15.13 19.86 39.08
N GLY A 53 16.00 20.87 39.24
CA GLY A 53 17.40 20.70 39.61
C GLY A 53 18.27 20.02 38.54
N GLY A 54 19.55 19.81 38.89
CA GLY A 54 20.59 19.30 37.97
C GLY A 54 20.42 17.85 37.55
N ASP A 55 19.67 17.04 38.30
CA ASP A 55 19.44 15.63 37.96
C ASP A 55 18.55 15.48 36.71
N ARG A 56 17.64 16.44 36.51
CA ARG A 56 16.62 16.46 35.46
C ARG A 56 16.84 17.55 34.40
N VAL A 57 17.71 18.51 34.67
CA VAL A 57 18.15 19.55 33.73
C VAL A 57 19.67 19.54 33.65
N ARG A 58 20.19 18.83 32.65
CA ARG A 58 21.62 18.49 32.53
C ARG A 58 22.32 19.37 31.50
N ASP A 59 23.08 20.33 31.99
CA ASP A 59 23.93 21.16 31.15
C ASP A 59 25.11 20.31 30.63
N CYS A 60 25.29 20.30 29.31
CA CYS A 60 26.28 19.47 28.62
C CYS A 60 27.39 20.35 28.02
N PRO A 61 28.65 19.87 27.95
CA PRO A 61 29.71 20.55 27.20
C PRO A 61 29.49 20.39 25.69
N LEU A 62 30.20 21.21 24.88
CA LEU A 62 30.25 21.16 23.41
C LEU A 62 30.75 19.79 22.90
N SER A 63 29.86 18.80 22.90
CA SER A 63 30.19 17.38 22.77
C SER A 63 28.96 16.55 22.37
N GLU A 64 28.25 16.99 21.35
CA GLU A 64 26.98 16.43 20.89
C GLU A 64 27.06 14.94 20.64
N ASN A 65 28.17 14.45 20.09
CA ASN A 65 28.38 13.01 19.92
C ASN A 65 28.30 12.25 21.26
N ALA A 66 28.87 12.78 22.34
CA ALA A 66 28.84 12.14 23.64
C ALA A 66 27.45 12.20 24.26
N PHE A 67 26.84 13.39 24.29
CA PHE A 67 25.59 13.58 25.03
C PHE A 67 24.36 13.09 24.24
N PHE A 68 24.41 13.03 22.90
CA PHE A 68 23.41 12.30 22.10
C PHE A 68 23.50 10.79 22.36
N GLY A 69 24.71 10.23 22.42
CA GLY A 69 24.90 8.80 22.74
C GLY A 69 24.42 8.46 24.15
N ALA A 70 24.68 9.36 25.12
CA ALA A 70 24.13 9.24 26.47
C ALA A 70 22.59 9.27 26.49
N ALA A 71 21.96 10.11 25.66
CA ALA A 71 20.51 10.12 25.50
C ALA A 71 19.99 8.79 24.91
N VAL A 72 20.67 8.23 23.91
CA VAL A 72 20.33 6.91 23.35
C VAL A 72 20.39 5.83 24.42
N GLY A 73 21.49 5.77 25.19
CA GLY A 73 21.63 4.81 26.28
C GLY A 73 20.56 4.99 27.37
N ALA A 74 20.27 6.23 27.76
CA ALA A 74 19.24 6.53 28.75
C ALA A 74 17.84 6.09 28.26
N ALA A 75 17.52 6.33 26.99
CA ALA A 75 16.25 5.92 26.42
C ALA A 75 16.09 4.41 26.31
N ALA A 76 17.17 3.70 25.96
CA ALA A 76 17.17 2.24 25.90
C ALA A 76 16.86 1.59 27.28
N VAL A 77 17.13 2.30 28.39
CA VAL A 77 16.80 1.85 29.76
C VAL A 77 15.51 2.46 30.31
N GLY A 78 14.68 3.07 29.45
CA GLY A 78 13.33 3.53 29.78
C GLY A 78 13.24 4.99 30.25
N MET A 79 14.32 5.76 30.21
CA MET A 79 14.27 7.21 30.43
C MET A 79 13.75 7.94 29.18
N ARG A 80 13.29 9.18 29.31
CA ARG A 80 12.68 9.95 28.21
C ARG A 80 13.41 11.28 27.97
N PRO A 81 14.64 11.24 27.41
CA PRO A 81 15.44 12.44 27.23
C PRO A 81 14.86 13.39 26.18
N ILE A 82 14.87 14.67 26.52
CA ILE A 82 14.72 15.81 25.62
C ILE A 82 16.12 16.37 25.38
N VAL A 83 16.64 16.23 24.18
CA VAL A 83 17.98 16.64 23.80
C VAL A 83 17.88 17.98 23.05
N GLU A 84 18.39 19.05 23.65
CA GLU A 84 18.46 20.37 23.02
C GLU A 84 19.87 20.62 22.46
N SER A 85 19.93 21.04 21.19
CA SER A 85 21.16 21.49 20.55
C SER A 85 20.86 22.54 19.47
N LEU A 86 21.89 23.18 18.94
CA LEU A 86 21.79 24.06 17.77
C LEU A 86 21.77 23.22 16.49
N SER A 87 21.10 23.71 15.44
CA SER A 87 20.91 22.94 14.21
C SER A 87 22.21 22.45 13.56
N SER A 88 23.26 23.26 13.59
CA SER A 88 24.56 22.91 12.99
C SER A 88 25.42 22.02 13.87
N PHE A 89 25.09 21.91 15.16
CA PHE A 89 25.77 21.00 16.08
C PHE A 89 25.20 19.58 16.01
N MET A 90 24.01 19.41 15.43
CA MET A 90 23.51 18.09 15.05
C MET A 90 24.48 17.31 14.15
N TRP A 91 25.30 18.00 13.34
CA TRP A 91 26.33 17.38 12.50
C TRP A 91 27.36 16.59 13.30
N VAL A 92 27.68 17.05 14.51
CA VAL A 92 28.70 16.44 15.37
C VAL A 92 28.20 15.10 15.92
N GLY A 93 26.90 14.98 16.22
CA GLY A 93 26.27 13.77 16.74
C GLY A 93 25.63 12.85 15.69
N MET A 94 26.00 12.98 14.42
CA MET A 94 25.34 12.26 13.32
C MET A 94 25.33 10.74 13.47
N ASP A 95 26.41 10.13 13.96
CA ASP A 95 26.44 8.69 14.16
C ASP A 95 25.41 8.24 15.19
N GLN A 96 25.29 8.97 16.31
CA GLN A 96 24.28 8.68 17.34
C GLN A 96 22.86 8.87 16.83
N LEU A 97 22.63 9.88 16.00
CA LEU A 97 21.32 10.10 15.40
C LEU A 97 20.98 9.01 14.38
N VAL A 98 21.82 8.84 13.36
CA VAL A 98 21.49 8.09 12.14
C VAL A 98 21.77 6.60 12.27
N SER A 99 22.90 6.24 12.89
CA SER A 99 23.32 4.84 13.01
C SER A 99 22.69 4.18 14.23
N GLN A 100 22.54 4.93 15.32
CA GLN A 100 22.03 4.40 16.59
C GLN A 100 20.54 4.70 16.76
N ALA A 101 20.17 5.95 17.08
CA ALA A 101 18.82 6.30 17.50
C ALA A 101 17.75 5.91 16.47
N ALA A 102 17.98 6.21 15.19
CA ALA A 102 17.02 5.90 14.13
C ALA A 102 16.83 4.39 13.88
N LYS A 103 17.88 3.59 14.07
CA LYS A 103 17.91 2.19 13.62
C LYS A 103 17.74 1.18 14.74
N MET A 104 18.01 1.54 15.99
CA MET A 104 18.06 0.59 17.11
C MET A 104 16.76 -0.21 17.24
N ARG A 105 15.60 0.44 17.10
CA ARG A 105 14.30 -0.27 17.12
C ARG A 105 14.24 -1.38 16.06
N TYR A 106 14.74 -1.12 14.85
CA TYR A 106 14.79 -2.13 13.77
C TYR A 106 15.85 -3.19 14.02
N MET A 107 17.06 -2.80 14.46
CA MET A 107 18.18 -3.71 14.73
C MET A 107 17.84 -4.74 15.82
N PHE A 108 17.00 -4.36 16.78
CA PHE A 108 16.53 -5.22 17.87
C PHE A 108 15.11 -5.77 17.64
N GLY A 109 14.58 -5.73 16.41
CA GLY A 109 13.28 -6.32 16.08
C GLY A 109 12.10 -5.78 16.91
N GLY A 110 12.17 -4.52 17.33
CA GLY A 110 11.15 -3.87 18.15
C GLY A 110 11.27 -4.11 19.67
N GLN A 111 12.27 -4.86 20.14
CA GLN A 111 12.46 -5.15 21.57
C GLN A 111 12.95 -3.95 22.38
N VAL A 112 13.62 -2.99 21.73
CA VAL A 112 14.12 -1.77 22.34
C VAL A 112 13.25 -0.58 21.91
N ASN A 113 12.68 0.11 22.88
CA ASN A 113 12.05 1.41 22.68
C ASN A 113 13.09 2.52 22.87
N LEU A 114 12.94 3.62 22.12
CA LEU A 114 13.83 4.77 22.21
C LEU A 114 13.01 6.07 22.28
N PRO A 115 12.34 6.35 23.42
CA PRO A 115 11.60 7.59 23.62
C PRO A 115 12.56 8.80 23.78
N ILE A 116 13.11 9.27 22.66
CA ILE A 116 14.02 10.42 22.61
C ILE A 116 13.38 11.52 21.78
N VAL A 117 13.47 12.75 22.28
CA VAL A 117 13.10 13.95 21.53
C VAL A 117 14.34 14.79 21.28
N TYR A 118 14.73 14.98 20.01
CA TYR A 118 15.77 15.95 19.66
C TYR A 118 15.15 17.29 19.22
N ARG A 119 15.50 18.36 19.94
CA ARG A 119 15.12 19.74 19.64
C ARG A 119 16.33 20.49 19.09
N ALA A 120 16.17 21.00 17.87
CA ALA A 120 17.17 21.82 17.20
C ALA A 120 16.73 23.28 17.18
N ALA A 121 17.46 24.15 17.87
CA ALA A 121 17.24 25.59 17.78
C ALA A 121 17.94 26.16 16.52
N MET A 122 17.24 27.03 15.78
CA MET A 122 17.70 27.66 14.55
C MET A 122 17.57 29.18 14.66
N TYR A 123 18.60 29.94 14.28
CA TYR A 123 18.65 31.40 14.46
C TYR A 123 18.67 32.15 13.13
N TYR A 124 17.53 32.17 12.43
CA TYR A 124 17.38 33.01 11.24
C TYR A 124 17.26 34.49 11.61
N GLY A 125 18.06 35.35 10.97
CA GLY A 125 17.81 36.79 10.91
C GLY A 125 18.08 37.60 12.20
N GLY A 126 18.68 37.00 13.24
CA GLY A 126 18.94 37.65 14.52
C GLY A 126 20.38 38.16 14.73
N SER A 127 21.17 38.34 13.67
CA SER A 127 22.63 38.64 13.75
C SER A 127 23.46 37.61 14.54
N MET A 128 22.94 36.39 14.71
CA MET A 128 23.70 35.25 15.24
C MET A 128 24.66 34.70 14.17
N ALA A 129 25.72 34.00 14.60
CA ALA A 129 26.74 33.47 13.70
C ALA A 129 26.13 32.63 12.55
N ALA A 130 26.70 32.75 11.35
CA ALA A 130 26.24 32.02 10.15
C ALA A 130 26.12 30.50 10.39
N HIS A 131 27.01 29.97 11.24
CA HIS A 131 27.06 28.57 11.68
C HIS A 131 25.86 28.10 12.52
N HIS A 132 24.79 28.89 12.71
CA HIS A 132 23.54 28.44 13.37
C HIS A 132 22.28 28.73 12.53
N SER A 133 22.47 29.06 11.26
CA SER A 133 21.40 29.37 10.31
C SER A 133 21.08 28.20 9.36
N ASP A 134 21.77 27.07 9.51
CA ASP A 134 21.61 25.91 8.64
C ASP A 134 20.26 25.21 8.87
N ARG A 135 19.64 24.78 7.76
CA ARG A 135 18.44 23.92 7.77
C ARG A 135 18.86 22.46 7.69
N SER A 136 19.17 21.85 8.83
CA SER A 136 19.64 20.46 8.89
C SER A 136 18.54 19.39 8.69
N HIS A 137 17.27 19.74 8.92
CA HIS A 137 16.14 18.79 8.87
C HIS A 137 15.92 18.02 7.54
N PRO A 138 16.17 18.57 6.33
CA PRO A 138 15.96 17.82 5.08
C PRO A 138 16.86 16.58 4.97
N LEU A 139 18.01 16.58 5.62
CA LEU A 139 18.92 15.43 5.62
C LEU A 139 18.40 14.28 6.48
N PHE A 140 17.61 14.58 7.51
CA PHE A 140 16.99 13.56 8.35
C PHE A 140 15.69 13.00 7.75
N MET A 141 15.07 13.67 6.76
CA MET A 141 13.80 13.25 6.15
C MET A 141 13.88 11.89 5.45
N ASN A 142 15.07 11.50 5.00
CA ASN A 142 15.29 10.23 4.29
C ASN A 142 15.90 9.15 5.20
N ILE A 143 15.81 9.32 6.53
CA ILE A 143 16.39 8.39 7.50
C ILE A 143 15.25 7.60 8.16
N PRO A 144 15.10 6.30 7.85
CA PRO A 144 14.07 5.46 8.43
C PRO A 144 14.19 5.42 9.96
N GLY A 145 13.05 5.46 10.64
CA GLY A 145 12.96 5.44 12.10
C GLY A 145 12.87 6.80 12.77
N PHE A 146 13.03 7.90 12.03
CA PHE A 146 12.82 9.24 12.54
C PHE A 146 11.47 9.85 12.16
N LYS A 147 10.82 10.45 13.16
CA LYS A 147 9.60 11.27 12.98
C LYS A 147 9.97 12.76 13.07
N ILE A 148 9.83 13.48 11.96
CA ILE A 148 10.13 14.92 11.86
C ILE A 148 8.83 15.72 12.01
N VAL A 149 8.80 16.72 12.91
CA VAL A 149 7.57 17.46 13.24
C VAL A 149 7.72 18.98 13.07
N PHE A 150 6.86 19.56 12.25
CA PHE A 150 6.84 21.00 12.00
C PHE A 150 5.59 21.63 12.60
N ALA A 151 5.76 22.43 13.65
CA ALA A 151 4.66 23.20 14.21
C ALA A 151 4.34 24.42 13.34
N SER A 152 3.06 24.61 13.03
CA SER A 152 2.60 25.77 12.25
C SER A 152 2.32 26.98 13.15
N ASN A 153 1.97 26.73 14.41
CA ASN A 153 1.64 27.72 15.43
C ASN A 153 2.03 27.22 16.84
N ALA A 154 1.91 28.09 17.85
CA ALA A 154 2.31 27.78 19.23
C ALA A 154 1.49 26.65 19.87
N TYR A 155 0.19 26.53 19.53
CA TYR A 155 -0.68 25.45 20.01
C TYR A 155 -0.21 24.09 19.47
N ASP A 156 0.02 24.00 18.16
CA ASP A 156 0.60 22.81 17.52
C ASP A 156 1.96 22.49 18.12
N GLY A 157 2.80 23.51 18.37
CA GLY A 157 4.11 23.35 19.00
C GLY A 157 4.01 22.70 20.37
N LYS A 158 3.09 23.16 21.21
CA LYS A 158 2.85 22.57 22.53
C LYS A 158 2.37 21.12 22.39
N GLY A 159 1.34 20.87 21.58
CA GLY A 159 0.74 19.54 21.42
C GLY A 159 1.71 18.52 20.83
N LEU A 160 2.41 18.88 19.75
CA LEU A 160 3.38 18.01 19.08
C LEU A 160 4.55 17.66 20.00
N LEU A 161 5.05 18.60 20.82
CA LEU A 161 6.12 18.31 21.77
C LEU A 161 5.65 17.34 22.86
N LYS A 162 4.48 17.57 23.45
CA LYS A 162 3.92 16.65 24.45
C LYS A 162 3.74 15.25 23.87
N GLN A 163 3.23 15.15 22.65
CA GLN A 163 3.08 13.86 21.97
C GLN A 163 4.43 13.20 21.65
N ALA A 164 5.43 13.98 21.22
CA ALA A 164 6.78 13.48 20.98
C ALA A 164 7.45 12.98 22.27
N ILE A 165 7.23 13.66 23.40
CA ILE A 165 7.75 13.23 24.70
C ILE A 165 7.09 11.92 25.14
N ARG A 166 5.80 11.69 24.82
CA ARG A 166 5.01 10.53 25.26
C ARG A 166 5.12 9.29 24.36
N THR A 167 5.63 9.41 23.13
CA THR A 167 5.78 8.26 22.22
C THR A 167 7.00 7.40 22.55
N ASP A 168 6.88 6.08 22.46
CA ASP A 168 7.99 5.14 22.72
C ASP A 168 8.94 4.95 21.53
N ASP A 169 8.66 5.64 20.42
CA ASP A 169 9.51 5.67 19.23
C ASP A 169 10.44 6.88 19.21
N PRO A 170 11.64 6.76 18.62
CA PRO A 170 12.55 7.90 18.47
C PRO A 170 11.94 8.95 17.53
N ALA A 171 11.83 10.19 18.02
CA ALA A 171 11.31 11.32 17.26
C ALA A 171 12.36 12.44 17.19
N PRO A 172 12.76 12.88 15.98
CA PRO A 172 13.40 14.18 15.90
C PRO A 172 12.95 15.02 14.71
N ILE A 173 12.35 16.15 15.05
CA ILE A 173 12.93 17.50 14.94
C ILE A 173 11.74 18.40 15.10
N GLN A 174 11.64 19.11 16.22
CA GLN A 174 10.67 20.17 16.35
C GLN A 174 11.24 21.47 15.79
N ARG A 175 10.63 21.99 14.72
CA ARG A 175 10.87 23.36 14.25
C ARG A 175 10.41 24.36 15.31
N LEU A 176 11.34 25.10 15.91
CA LEU A 176 11.09 26.45 16.42
C LEU A 176 11.37 27.44 15.29
N GLY A 177 10.36 27.67 14.48
CA GLY A 177 10.34 28.80 13.57
C GLY A 177 10.13 30.07 14.38
N THR A 178 11.17 30.90 14.43
CA THR A 178 11.17 32.31 14.84
C THR A 178 10.84 32.61 16.30
N ILE A 179 11.91 32.87 17.05
CA ILE A 179 11.87 33.78 18.20
C ILE A 179 11.31 35.11 17.66
N ASN A 180 10.10 35.48 18.12
CA ASN A 180 9.38 36.73 17.82
C ASN A 180 8.76 36.91 16.42
N VAL A 181 7.77 36.10 16.02
CA VAL A 181 6.80 36.51 15.00
C VAL A 181 5.37 36.36 15.53
N HIS A 182 4.66 37.50 15.64
CA HIS A 182 3.20 37.53 15.75
C HIS A 182 2.62 37.22 14.37
N ILE A 183 1.90 36.11 14.22
CA ILE A 183 1.16 35.81 12.98
C ILE A 183 -0.33 36.00 13.25
N PRO A 184 -0.99 37.00 12.62
CA PRO A 184 -2.42 37.17 12.73
C PRO A 184 -3.13 36.15 11.84
N PHE A 185 -4.00 35.35 12.46
CA PHE A 185 -5.06 34.50 11.86
C PHE A 185 -4.68 33.51 10.73
N SER A 186 -4.97 32.24 10.99
CA SER A 186 -5.35 31.27 9.94
C SER A 186 -6.72 30.69 10.35
N PRO A 187 -7.69 30.53 9.42
CA PRO A 187 -9.03 30.06 9.74
C PRO A 187 -9.02 28.62 10.27
N ALA A 188 -10.05 28.28 11.05
CA ALA A 188 -10.18 26.98 11.69
C ALA A 188 -10.20 25.83 10.67
N LEU A 189 -9.18 24.98 10.71
CA LEU A 189 -9.26 23.64 10.15
C LEU A 189 -10.28 22.85 10.99
N GLU A 190 -11.17 22.12 10.32
CA GLU A 190 -12.28 21.37 10.91
C GLU A 190 -11.84 20.44 12.06
N PRO A 191 -12.71 20.19 13.06
CA PRO A 191 -12.36 19.47 14.26
C PRO A 191 -12.14 17.97 13.97
N LEU A 192 -10.88 17.56 13.87
CA LEU A 192 -10.48 16.20 14.20
C LEU A 192 -10.80 15.99 15.68
N CYS A 193 -11.91 15.30 15.95
CA CYS A 193 -12.34 14.93 17.30
C CYS A 193 -11.21 14.18 18.03
N TYR A 194 -10.66 14.82 19.07
CA TYR A 194 -9.97 14.15 20.14
C TYR A 194 -10.66 14.51 21.47
N PRO A 195 -10.69 13.57 22.43
CA PRO A 195 -11.37 13.74 23.70
C PRO A 195 -10.93 15.01 24.43
N THR A 196 -11.89 15.81 24.91
CA THR A 196 -11.65 16.95 25.79
C THR A 196 -11.22 16.48 27.18
N ASP A 197 -10.61 17.37 27.98
CA ASP A 197 -10.18 17.08 29.35
C ASP A 197 -11.30 16.49 30.24
N GLU A 198 -12.58 16.76 29.94
CA GLU A 198 -13.74 16.15 30.61
C GLU A 198 -13.92 14.66 30.27
N SER A 199 -13.61 14.25 29.04
CA SER A 199 -13.74 12.84 28.60
C SER A 199 -12.58 11.93 29.05
N ILE A 200 -11.56 12.49 29.70
CA ILE A 200 -10.52 11.74 30.43
C ILE A 200 -10.96 11.44 31.87
N ALA A 201 -11.95 12.17 32.41
CA ALA A 201 -12.40 12.04 33.79
C ALA A 201 -13.45 10.92 34.01
N GLU A 202 -14.01 10.32 32.95
CA GLU A 202 -15.06 9.29 33.04
C GLU A 202 -14.61 7.88 32.59
N ALA A 203 -13.31 7.58 32.60
CA ALA A 203 -12.86 6.19 32.55
C ALA A 203 -13.02 5.56 33.96
N PRO A 204 -13.76 4.43 34.10
CA PRO A 204 -13.97 3.83 35.41
C PRO A 204 -12.64 3.36 36.01
N ALA A 205 -12.36 3.85 37.22
CA ALA A 205 -11.20 3.47 38.01
C ALA A 205 -11.27 1.96 38.33
N GLY A 206 -10.40 1.18 37.68
CA GLY A 206 -10.29 -0.24 37.99
C GLY A 206 -9.51 -1.06 36.97
N ALA A 207 -8.18 -0.91 36.90
CA ALA A 207 -7.26 -2.04 36.74
C ALA A 207 -5.81 -1.56 36.84
N HIS A 208 -5.01 -2.31 37.60
CA HIS A 208 -3.55 -2.21 37.77
C HIS A 208 -3.08 -1.32 38.94
N GLY A 209 -3.23 -1.89 40.13
CA GLY A 209 -2.40 -1.51 41.27
C GLY A 209 -0.94 -1.92 41.07
N ARG A 210 -0.03 -1.02 41.45
CA ARG A 210 1.23 -1.40 42.12
C ARG A 210 1.76 -0.24 42.96
N ALA A 211 2.21 -0.61 44.15
CA ALA A 211 2.65 0.22 45.27
C ALA A 211 4.01 0.92 45.02
N PRO A 212 4.35 1.99 45.76
CA PRO A 212 5.53 2.81 45.52
C PRO A 212 6.79 2.16 46.11
N LEU A 213 7.93 2.31 45.43
CA LEU A 213 9.23 1.97 46.00
C LEU A 213 10.08 3.24 46.11
N HIS A 214 10.48 3.52 47.35
CA HIS A 214 11.34 4.61 47.77
C HIS A 214 12.77 4.45 47.24
N SER A 215 13.41 5.61 47.08
CA SER A 215 14.83 5.78 46.85
C SER A 215 15.65 5.23 48.01
N THR A 216 16.62 4.38 47.66
CA THR A 216 18.02 4.35 48.15
C THR A 216 18.57 2.99 47.78
N ASP A 217 19.40 2.90 46.73
CA ASP A 217 20.76 2.37 46.90
C ASP A 217 21.54 2.33 45.58
N ARG A 218 22.82 2.61 45.76
CA ARG A 218 23.83 2.89 44.75
C ARG A 218 24.16 1.66 43.91
N TRP A 219 24.43 1.95 42.65
CA TRP A 219 25.13 1.13 41.67
C TRP A 219 26.27 0.31 42.28
N ASN A 220 26.20 -1.02 42.14
CA ASN A 220 27.38 -1.85 42.09
C ASN A 220 27.19 -3.01 41.10
N ILE A 221 28.08 -3.06 40.13
CA ILE A 221 28.22 -4.06 39.09
C ILE A 221 28.79 -5.33 39.73
N LEU A 222 28.17 -6.50 39.54
CA LEU A 222 28.84 -7.81 39.56
C LEU A 222 27.96 -8.90 38.93
N ALA A 223 28.62 -9.75 38.14
CA ALA A 223 28.09 -10.83 37.32
C ALA A 223 27.27 -11.88 38.10
N VAL A 224 26.26 -12.46 37.44
CA VAL A 224 25.60 -13.69 37.90
C VAL A 224 25.34 -14.62 36.71
N SER A 225 26.01 -15.77 36.74
CA SER A 225 25.78 -16.99 35.95
C SER A 225 24.36 -17.57 36.13
N PRO A 226 23.87 -18.38 35.18
CA PRO A 226 22.46 -18.76 35.08
C PRO A 226 22.04 -19.73 36.20
N ARG A 227 20.82 -19.54 36.72
CA ARG A 227 20.19 -20.47 37.66
C ARG A 227 19.46 -21.56 36.89
N ARG A 228 19.78 -22.81 37.26
CA ARG A 228 19.10 -24.06 36.88
C ARG A 228 17.59 -23.97 37.10
N GLY A 229 16.84 -23.97 36.00
CA GLY A 229 15.56 -24.67 35.87
C GLY A 229 15.82 -25.95 35.07
N VAL A 230 15.09 -27.03 35.36
CA VAL A 230 15.13 -28.25 34.55
C VAL A 230 14.47 -27.91 33.21
N GLU A 231 15.27 -27.66 32.18
CA GLU A 231 14.82 -27.48 30.80
C GLU A 231 15.05 -28.79 30.03
N VAL A 232 14.03 -29.17 29.27
CA VAL A 232 14.08 -30.26 28.30
C VAL A 232 15.06 -29.83 27.20
N MET A 233 16.18 -30.52 27.05
CA MET A 233 17.26 -30.12 26.14
C MET A 233 17.09 -30.75 24.75
N ALA A 234 15.92 -30.56 24.13
CA ALA A 234 15.71 -30.92 22.73
C ALA A 234 16.21 -29.77 21.85
N SER A 235 17.24 -30.01 21.04
CA SER A 235 17.81 -29.00 20.13
C SER A 235 17.19 -29.13 18.75
N GLU A 236 16.51 -28.08 18.29
CA GLU A 236 15.93 -28.00 16.95
C GLU A 236 16.98 -27.53 15.95
N ILE A 237 17.19 -28.30 14.87
CA ILE A 237 18.03 -27.87 13.75
C ILE A 237 17.14 -27.20 12.71
N VAL A 238 17.46 -25.96 12.35
CA VAL A 238 16.69 -25.14 11.40
C VAL A 238 17.47 -24.86 10.13
N LEU A 239 16.77 -24.57 9.03
CA LEU A 239 17.39 -24.17 7.77
C LEU A 239 18.05 -22.76 7.90
N PRO A 240 19.39 -22.63 7.77
CA PRO A 240 20.08 -21.35 7.86
C PRO A 240 19.93 -20.53 6.58
N GLN A 241 20.16 -19.22 6.68
CA GLN A 241 20.16 -18.30 5.54
C GLN A 241 21.57 -18.14 4.98
N TRP A 242 21.87 -18.77 3.84
CA TRP A 242 23.18 -18.65 3.16
C TRP A 242 23.27 -17.46 2.18
N GLY A 243 22.15 -16.77 1.90
CA GLY A 243 22.13 -15.59 1.04
C GLY A 243 20.96 -14.64 1.31
N MET A 244 21.16 -13.34 1.05
CA MET A 244 20.16 -12.28 1.25
C MET A 244 18.87 -12.49 0.43
N GLU A 245 18.95 -13.23 -0.68
CA GLU A 245 17.82 -13.53 -1.57
C GLU A 245 17.19 -14.92 -1.31
N MET A 246 17.73 -15.71 -0.40
CA MET A 246 17.24 -17.06 -0.10
C MET A 246 15.96 -16.98 0.75
N GLN A 247 14.86 -17.54 0.24
CA GLN A 247 13.58 -17.62 0.97
C GLN A 247 13.26 -19.04 1.44
N ASP A 248 13.73 -20.05 0.71
CA ASP A 248 13.51 -21.47 0.98
C ASP A 248 14.69 -22.34 0.49
N GLY A 249 14.66 -23.63 0.87
CA GLY A 249 15.57 -24.66 0.40
C GLY A 249 14.85 -26.02 0.32
N THR A 250 15.18 -26.80 -0.71
CA THR A 250 14.63 -28.14 -0.94
C THR A 250 15.54 -29.19 -0.33
N ILE A 251 14.99 -30.12 0.47
CA ILE A 251 15.76 -31.25 0.98
C ILE A 251 16.00 -32.24 -0.15
N VAL A 252 17.25 -32.45 -0.53
CA VAL A 252 17.61 -33.43 -1.57
C VAL A 252 17.66 -34.83 -0.98
N ARG A 253 18.36 -34.97 0.16
CA ARG A 253 18.63 -36.26 0.78
C ARG A 253 19.06 -36.12 2.24
N TRP A 254 18.60 -37.03 3.10
CA TRP A 254 19.09 -37.18 4.47
C TRP A 254 20.33 -38.09 4.51
N LEU A 255 21.35 -37.64 5.25
CA LEU A 255 22.58 -38.40 5.48
C LEU A 255 22.53 -39.23 6.77
N LYS A 256 21.55 -38.94 7.64
CA LYS A 256 21.32 -39.59 8.94
C LYS A 256 19.84 -39.96 9.10
N GLN A 257 19.57 -41.06 9.80
CA GLN A 257 18.23 -41.57 10.07
C GLN A 257 17.78 -41.27 11.51
N GLU A 258 16.47 -41.35 11.76
CA GLU A 258 15.93 -41.27 13.13
C GLU A 258 16.52 -42.40 13.98
N GLY A 259 17.07 -42.05 15.13
CA GLY A 259 17.79 -42.95 16.04
C GLY A 259 19.32 -42.95 15.87
N ASP A 260 19.86 -42.31 14.83
CA ASP A 260 21.32 -42.23 14.65
C ASP A 260 21.98 -41.23 15.61
N THR A 261 23.22 -41.54 16.01
CA THR A 261 24.06 -40.62 16.77
C THR A 261 24.68 -39.58 15.82
N VAL A 262 24.59 -38.31 16.21
CA VAL A 262 25.09 -37.15 15.46
C VAL A 262 26.00 -36.32 16.37
N ALA A 263 27.16 -35.94 15.87
CA ALA A 263 28.05 -34.97 16.53
C ALA A 263 27.85 -33.56 15.98
N GLU A 264 28.13 -32.53 16.80
CA GLU A 264 28.20 -31.13 16.36
C GLU A 264 29.26 -30.98 15.25
N GLY A 265 28.90 -30.33 14.15
CA GLY A 265 29.73 -30.20 12.95
C GLY A 265 29.66 -31.37 11.96
N GLU A 266 28.87 -32.41 12.24
CA GLU A 266 28.69 -33.54 11.30
C GLU A 266 27.59 -33.22 10.27
N PRO A 267 27.79 -33.51 8.96
CA PRO A 267 26.77 -33.29 7.94
C PRO A 267 25.58 -34.24 8.12
N ILE A 268 24.36 -33.68 8.16
CA ILE A 268 23.13 -34.42 8.46
C ILE A 268 22.14 -34.47 7.30
N VAL A 269 22.11 -33.44 6.44
CA VAL A 269 21.16 -33.32 5.34
C VAL A 269 21.74 -32.49 4.19
N GLU A 270 21.46 -32.92 2.95
CA GLU A 270 21.76 -32.15 1.74
C GLU A 270 20.58 -31.24 1.38
N VAL A 271 20.86 -29.94 1.22
CA VAL A 271 19.85 -28.95 0.85
C VAL A 271 20.24 -28.29 -0.47
N GLU A 272 19.29 -28.25 -1.40
CA GLU A 272 19.38 -27.53 -2.67
C GLU A 272 18.61 -26.21 -2.58
N THR A 273 19.30 -25.13 -2.91
CA THR A 273 18.72 -23.80 -3.09
C THR A 273 18.78 -23.43 -4.56
N ALA A 274 18.06 -22.38 -4.97
CA ALA A 274 18.06 -21.90 -6.36
C ALA A 274 19.46 -21.57 -6.96
N LYS A 275 20.52 -21.49 -6.13
CA LYS A 275 21.87 -21.13 -6.58
C LYS A 275 22.98 -22.11 -6.16
N LEU A 276 22.77 -22.93 -5.12
CA LEU A 276 23.76 -23.87 -4.60
C LEU A 276 23.11 -25.10 -3.98
N GLN A 277 23.77 -26.25 -4.12
CA GLN A 277 23.53 -27.46 -3.33
C GLN A 277 24.66 -27.59 -2.30
N THR A 278 24.32 -27.70 -1.02
CA THR A 278 25.30 -27.80 0.07
C THR A 278 24.80 -28.72 1.18
N GLU A 279 25.74 -29.31 1.91
CA GLU A 279 25.46 -30.11 3.11
C GLU A 279 25.27 -29.19 4.32
N LEU A 280 24.24 -29.45 5.11
CA LEU A 280 24.00 -28.79 6.38
C LEU A 280 24.60 -29.62 7.52
N GLU A 281 25.49 -28.98 8.29
CA GLU A 281 26.12 -29.56 9.47
C GLU A 281 25.24 -29.38 10.72
N SER A 282 25.27 -30.36 11.63
CA SER A 282 24.53 -30.30 12.89
C SER A 282 25.11 -29.23 13.83
N THR A 283 24.26 -28.40 14.42
CA THR A 283 24.66 -27.42 15.45
C THR A 283 24.62 -27.98 16.88
N ALA A 284 24.27 -29.27 17.04
CA ALA A 284 24.18 -29.93 18.34
C ALA A 284 24.61 -31.41 18.27
N SER A 285 25.08 -31.96 19.39
CA SER A 285 25.42 -33.38 19.52
C SER A 285 24.30 -34.14 20.25
N GLY A 286 23.94 -35.34 19.78
CA GLY A 286 22.90 -36.17 20.41
C GLY A 286 22.37 -37.28 19.50
N ILE A 287 21.19 -37.81 19.82
CA ILE A 287 20.45 -38.76 18.97
C ILE A 287 19.46 -37.98 18.12
N LEU A 288 19.45 -38.22 16.81
CA LEU A 288 18.45 -37.68 15.90
C LEU A 288 17.09 -38.28 16.28
N SER A 289 16.27 -37.53 17.02
CA SER A 289 15.02 -38.03 17.59
C SER A 289 13.92 -38.12 16.54
N ARG A 290 13.77 -37.08 15.71
CA ARG A 290 12.74 -37.01 14.68
C ARG A 290 13.12 -36.10 13.52
N ILE A 291 12.83 -36.54 12.29
CA ILE A 291 12.88 -35.75 11.07
C ILE A 291 11.51 -35.08 10.88
N VAL A 292 11.50 -33.74 10.80
CA VAL A 292 10.29 -32.94 10.64
C VAL A 292 10.02 -32.65 9.16
N ALA A 293 11.06 -32.49 8.35
CA ALA A 293 10.97 -32.22 6.92
C ALA A 293 11.52 -33.40 6.09
N GLN A 294 10.69 -33.95 5.20
CA GLN A 294 11.04 -35.13 4.40
C GLN A 294 11.84 -34.78 3.14
N GLU A 295 12.50 -35.77 2.54
CA GLU A 295 13.17 -35.62 1.25
C GLU A 295 12.19 -35.15 0.15
N GLY A 296 12.64 -34.21 -0.68
CA GLY A 296 11.83 -33.55 -1.70
C GLY A 296 10.94 -32.41 -1.19
N GLN A 297 10.92 -32.14 0.12
CA GLN A 297 10.13 -31.06 0.71
C GLN A 297 10.86 -29.71 0.64
N ILE A 298 10.13 -28.66 0.27
CA ILE A 298 10.61 -27.26 0.31
C ILE A 298 10.38 -26.71 1.72
N VAL A 299 11.44 -26.23 2.36
CA VAL A 299 11.42 -25.70 3.73
C VAL A 299 11.80 -24.21 3.69
N PRO A 300 11.03 -23.30 4.33
CA PRO A 300 11.38 -21.88 4.39
C PRO A 300 12.59 -21.64 5.29
N ILE A 301 13.27 -20.50 5.11
CA ILE A 301 14.35 -20.08 6.02
C ILE A 301 13.86 -20.10 7.48
N ARG A 302 14.70 -20.60 8.39
CA ARG A 302 14.39 -20.84 9.82
C ARG A 302 13.32 -21.91 10.08
N GLY A 303 12.87 -22.65 9.07
CA GLY A 303 12.02 -23.83 9.25
C GLY A 303 12.78 -24.97 9.93
N VAL A 304 12.10 -25.69 10.83
CA VAL A 304 12.68 -26.82 11.57
C VAL A 304 12.83 -28.03 10.65
N LEU A 305 14.04 -28.60 10.61
CA LEU A 305 14.39 -29.76 9.78
C LEU A 305 14.31 -31.06 10.60
N CYS A 306 14.93 -31.08 11.78
CA CYS A 306 14.91 -32.22 12.69
C CYS A 306 15.13 -31.78 14.15
N VAL A 307 14.88 -32.69 15.08
CA VAL A 307 15.09 -32.50 16.52
C VAL A 307 16.12 -33.50 17.03
N ILE A 308 17.12 -33.01 17.77
CA ILE A 308 18.17 -33.81 18.41
C ILE A 308 17.93 -33.83 19.93
N ALA A 309 17.95 -35.03 20.53
CA ALA A 309 17.69 -35.24 21.96
C ALA A 309 18.80 -36.10 22.61
N GLU A 310 18.92 -36.05 23.94
CA GLU A 310 19.84 -36.91 24.69
C GLU A 310 19.33 -38.37 24.82
N PRO A 311 20.22 -39.36 25.06
CA PRO A 311 19.83 -40.77 25.11
C PRO A 311 18.82 -41.08 26.23
N GLY A 312 17.58 -41.44 25.85
CA GLY A 312 16.57 -41.99 26.77
C GLY A 312 15.37 -41.10 27.09
N GLU A 313 15.08 -40.06 26.30
CA GLU A 313 13.96 -39.14 26.52
C GLU A 313 12.88 -39.24 25.41
N GLU A 314 11.61 -39.45 25.79
CA GLU A 314 10.45 -39.37 24.87
C GLU A 314 9.88 -37.94 24.86
N ILE A 315 9.86 -37.30 23.68
CA ILE A 315 9.35 -35.94 23.50
C ILE A 315 7.87 -35.97 23.05
N ALA A 316 7.01 -35.23 23.77
CA ALA A 316 5.60 -35.05 23.42
C ALA A 316 5.45 -34.17 22.16
N ALA A 317 4.54 -34.59 21.26
CA ALA A 317 4.36 -34.00 19.93
C ALA A 317 3.97 -32.51 19.96
N SER A 318 4.82 -31.66 19.36
CA SER A 318 4.45 -30.30 18.95
C SER A 318 3.96 -30.34 17.49
N ALA A 319 2.81 -29.72 17.23
CA ALA A 319 2.11 -29.78 15.95
C ALA A 319 2.82 -28.95 14.87
N ALA A 320 3.05 -29.57 13.71
CA ALA A 320 3.57 -28.93 12.51
C ALA A 320 2.60 -27.86 11.96
N PRO A 321 3.09 -26.76 11.36
CA PRO A 321 2.23 -25.85 10.59
C PRO A 321 1.76 -26.55 9.32
N ALA A 322 0.45 -26.66 9.13
CA ALA A 322 -0.15 -27.24 7.93
C ALA A 322 -0.01 -26.31 6.72
N ALA A 323 0.67 -26.78 5.68
CA ALA A 323 0.58 -26.22 4.33
C ALA A 323 -0.74 -26.67 3.67
N PRO A 324 -1.45 -25.81 2.90
CA PRO A 324 -2.71 -26.19 2.27
C PRO A 324 -2.48 -26.77 0.86
N ALA A 325 -2.89 -28.02 0.63
CA ALA A 325 -3.16 -28.54 -0.72
C ALA A 325 -4.22 -29.67 -0.71
N SER A 326 -5.40 -29.31 -1.23
CA SER A 326 -6.36 -30.07 -2.05
C SER A 326 -6.54 -31.61 -1.95
N ALA A 327 -7.80 -31.97 -1.62
CA ALA A 327 -8.69 -33.04 -2.14
C ALA A 327 -8.49 -34.50 -1.68
N PRO A 328 -9.49 -35.41 -1.82
CA PRO A 328 -10.96 -35.32 -1.66
C PRO A 328 -11.50 -36.39 -0.68
N LEU A 329 -12.72 -36.27 -0.12
CA LEU A 329 -13.64 -37.42 0.00
C LEU A 329 -15.02 -37.01 0.55
N ALA A 330 -16.03 -37.58 -0.11
CA ALA A 330 -17.43 -37.46 0.21
C ALA A 330 -17.82 -38.30 1.46
N ALA A 331 -18.87 -37.79 2.11
CA ALA A 331 -19.94 -38.49 2.80
C ALA A 331 -19.63 -39.30 4.07
N LEU A 332 -20.13 -38.79 5.20
CA LEU A 332 -21.13 -39.47 6.04
C LEU A 332 -21.99 -38.42 6.75
N ALA A 333 -23.31 -38.59 6.61
CA ALA A 333 -24.35 -37.66 7.03
C ALA A 333 -24.84 -37.92 8.46
N THR A 334 -25.27 -36.90 9.20
CA THR A 334 -26.53 -36.93 9.97
C THR A 334 -27.11 -35.53 10.27
N GLN A 335 -28.29 -35.28 9.68
CA GLN A 335 -29.45 -34.42 10.03
C GLN A 335 -29.31 -33.10 10.83
N ALA A 336 -29.76 -32.00 10.19
CA ALA A 336 -30.73 -31.04 10.74
C ALA A 336 -31.53 -30.38 9.58
N ALA A 337 -32.83 -30.12 9.80
CA ALA A 337 -33.85 -29.77 8.80
C ALA A 337 -33.77 -28.33 8.22
N PRO A 338 -34.36 -28.07 7.03
CA PRO A 338 -34.19 -26.81 6.29
C PRO A 338 -35.19 -25.72 6.65
N ALA A 339 -34.73 -24.47 6.72
CA ALA A 339 -35.57 -23.27 6.69
C ALA A 339 -35.75 -22.79 5.25
N THR A 340 -37.00 -22.53 4.86
CA THR A 340 -37.39 -22.05 3.52
C THR A 340 -37.35 -20.53 3.42
N ASN A 341 -36.71 -20.02 2.36
CA ASN A 341 -36.70 -18.61 1.98
C ASN A 341 -38.11 -18.17 1.53
N GLY A 342 -38.72 -17.24 2.27
CA GLY A 342 -39.99 -16.61 1.91
C GLY A 342 -39.78 -15.33 1.11
N VAL A 343 -40.30 -15.28 -0.12
CA VAL A 343 -40.51 -14.04 -0.88
C VAL A 343 -41.72 -13.32 -0.27
N ASP A 344 -41.56 -12.07 0.14
CA ASP A 344 -42.60 -11.32 0.87
C ASP A 344 -43.70 -10.84 -0.10
N ILE A 345 -44.79 -11.61 -0.21
CA ILE A 345 -45.95 -11.30 -1.05
C ILE A 345 -46.91 -10.40 -0.25
N GLN A 346 -47.16 -9.19 -0.74
CA GLN A 346 -48.13 -8.28 -0.13
C GLN A 346 -49.58 -8.70 -0.43
N VAL A 347 -50.35 -8.99 0.62
CA VAL A 347 -51.73 -9.48 0.54
C VAL A 347 -52.60 -8.77 1.55
N VAL A 348 -53.83 -8.37 1.18
CA VAL A 348 -54.76 -7.75 2.15
C VAL A 348 -55.22 -8.76 3.21
N PRO A 349 -55.43 -8.33 4.47
CA PRO A 349 -55.82 -9.22 5.56
C PRO A 349 -57.09 -10.04 5.27
N ALA A 350 -58.06 -9.48 4.54
CA ALA A 350 -59.28 -10.18 4.14
C ALA A 350 -59.01 -11.29 3.11
N ALA A 351 -58.16 -11.03 2.10
CA ALA A 351 -57.74 -12.01 1.09
C ALA A 351 -56.89 -13.13 1.69
N ARG A 352 -56.02 -12.80 2.66
CA ARG A 352 -55.21 -13.79 3.39
C ARG A 352 -56.07 -14.70 4.28
N ARG A 353 -57.22 -14.20 4.77
CA ARG A 353 -58.18 -15.00 5.53
C ARG A 353 -58.98 -15.93 4.61
N LEU A 354 -59.54 -15.38 3.54
CA LEU A 354 -60.33 -16.15 2.58
C LEU A 354 -59.51 -17.24 1.88
N ALA A 355 -58.27 -16.94 1.47
CA ALA A 355 -57.38 -17.91 0.86
C ALA A 355 -57.02 -19.06 1.82
N ARG A 356 -56.91 -18.78 3.13
CA ARG A 356 -56.62 -19.79 4.14
C ARG A 356 -57.83 -20.66 4.46
N GLU A 357 -59.02 -20.06 4.52
CA GLU A 357 -60.28 -20.77 4.74
C GLU A 357 -60.68 -21.66 3.55
N ARG A 358 -60.33 -21.25 2.32
CA ARG A 358 -60.70 -21.96 1.09
C ARG A 358 -59.53 -22.68 0.40
N GLY A 359 -58.36 -22.74 1.04
CA GLY A 359 -57.21 -23.52 0.58
C GLY A 359 -56.56 -23.02 -0.72
N VAL A 360 -56.62 -21.72 -1.01
CA VAL A 360 -56.07 -21.13 -2.25
C VAL A 360 -54.59 -20.76 -2.06
N ASN A 361 -53.73 -21.21 -2.97
CA ASN A 361 -52.31 -20.85 -2.95
C ASN A 361 -52.08 -19.42 -3.44
N LEU A 362 -51.80 -18.50 -2.52
CA LEU A 362 -51.57 -17.08 -2.80
C LEU A 362 -50.39 -16.81 -3.75
N ALA A 363 -49.44 -17.72 -3.91
CA ALA A 363 -48.33 -17.57 -4.84
C ALA A 363 -48.74 -17.70 -6.31
N GLN A 364 -49.92 -18.28 -6.58
CA GLN A 364 -50.48 -18.46 -7.93
C GLN A 364 -51.59 -17.45 -8.26
N VAL A 365 -51.99 -16.61 -7.29
CA VAL A 365 -53.01 -15.59 -7.47
C VAL A 365 -52.35 -14.28 -7.89
N ARG A 366 -52.68 -13.80 -9.09
CA ARG A 366 -52.15 -12.54 -9.61
C ARG A 366 -52.87 -11.36 -8.94
N GLY A 367 -52.14 -10.52 -8.20
CA GLY A 367 -52.70 -9.38 -7.49
C GLY A 367 -53.03 -8.19 -8.40
N SER A 368 -54.28 -7.72 -8.35
CA SER A 368 -54.80 -6.64 -9.19
C SER A 368 -54.70 -5.25 -8.53
N GLY A 369 -54.29 -5.18 -7.26
CA GLY A 369 -54.21 -3.92 -6.51
C GLY A 369 -52.95 -3.09 -6.78
N PRO A 370 -52.90 -1.83 -6.29
CA PRO A 370 -51.71 -0.99 -6.36
C PRO A 370 -50.48 -1.70 -5.77
N ASN A 371 -49.31 -1.60 -6.42
CA ASN A 371 -48.09 -2.35 -6.10
C ASN A 371 -48.21 -3.88 -6.19
N ARG A 372 -49.07 -4.42 -7.07
CA ARG A 372 -49.31 -5.86 -7.28
C ARG A 372 -49.82 -6.60 -6.03
N ARG A 373 -50.50 -5.88 -5.13
CA ARG A 373 -51.09 -6.46 -3.92
C ARG A 373 -52.30 -7.33 -4.26
N ILE A 374 -52.40 -8.51 -3.65
CA ILE A 374 -53.54 -9.43 -3.84
C ILE A 374 -54.75 -8.91 -3.03
N LEU A 375 -55.86 -8.65 -3.72
CA LEU A 375 -57.13 -8.19 -3.15
C LEU A 375 -58.09 -9.38 -2.93
N LEU A 376 -59.17 -9.16 -2.18
CA LEU A 376 -60.17 -10.20 -1.88
C LEU A 376 -60.80 -10.75 -3.17
N THR A 377 -61.10 -9.85 -4.11
CA THR A 377 -61.68 -10.16 -5.42
C THR A 377 -60.78 -11.08 -6.26
N ASP A 378 -59.46 -11.02 -6.08
CA ASP A 378 -58.50 -11.84 -6.83
C ASP A 378 -58.52 -13.30 -6.35
N VAL A 379 -58.70 -13.50 -5.04
CA VAL A 379 -58.84 -14.83 -4.43
C VAL A 379 -60.20 -15.43 -4.77
N GLU A 380 -61.26 -14.62 -4.80
CA GLU A 380 -62.61 -15.05 -5.22
C GLU A 380 -62.64 -15.45 -6.70
N ALA A 381 -61.94 -14.71 -7.58
CA ALA A 381 -61.81 -15.06 -8.99
C ALA A 381 -61.03 -16.38 -9.19
N ALA A 382 -59.97 -16.60 -8.40
CA ALA A 382 -59.20 -17.85 -8.43
C ALA A 382 -60.04 -19.07 -7.97
N LEU A 383 -61.04 -18.86 -7.11
CA LEU A 383 -61.97 -19.91 -6.66
C LEU A 383 -63.06 -20.25 -7.68
N GLN A 384 -63.33 -19.35 -8.64
CA GLN A 384 -64.36 -19.54 -9.68
C GLN A 384 -63.82 -20.16 -10.98
N ALA A 385 -62.50 -20.37 -11.08
CA ALA A 385 -61.90 -21.07 -12.23
C ALA A 385 -62.12 -22.59 -12.10
N PRO A 386 -62.67 -23.28 -13.11
CA PRO A 386 -62.88 -24.72 -13.04
C PRO A 386 -61.54 -25.48 -13.02
N ALA A 387 -61.39 -26.35 -12.03
CA ALA A 387 -60.31 -27.33 -11.95
C ALA A 387 -60.46 -28.39 -13.04
N THR A 388 -59.39 -28.63 -13.80
CA THR A 388 -59.25 -29.82 -14.65
C THR A 388 -58.17 -30.71 -14.03
N ASP A 389 -58.61 -31.82 -13.44
CA ASP A 389 -57.78 -32.89 -12.91
C ASP A 389 -57.25 -33.85 -14.00
N GLY A 390 -55.95 -34.16 -13.90
CA GLY A 390 -55.36 -35.51 -13.93
C GLY A 390 -55.36 -36.38 -15.20
N ALA A 391 -54.17 -36.67 -15.75
CA ALA A 391 -53.74 -38.03 -16.14
C ALA A 391 -52.24 -38.09 -16.50
N GLU A 392 -51.54 -39.09 -15.98
CA GLU A 392 -50.19 -39.53 -16.39
C GLU A 392 -50.13 -40.01 -17.85
N ALA A 393 -48.91 -39.94 -18.43
CA ALA A 393 -48.29 -40.81 -19.44
C ALA A 393 -47.84 -40.16 -20.77
N ALA A 394 -46.64 -40.61 -21.18
CA ALA A 394 -45.99 -40.58 -22.50
C ALA A 394 -44.93 -39.48 -22.76
N ALA A 395 -43.69 -39.95 -22.92
CA ALA A 395 -42.49 -39.24 -23.29
C ALA A 395 -42.66 -38.24 -24.46
N GLY A 396 -42.52 -36.95 -24.16
CA GLY A 396 -42.49 -35.86 -25.13
C GLY A 396 -41.16 -35.82 -25.90
N ARG A 397 -41.06 -36.64 -26.95
CA ARG A 397 -39.95 -36.58 -27.91
C ARG A 397 -40.16 -35.34 -28.79
N VAL A 398 -39.36 -34.29 -28.57
CA VAL A 398 -39.39 -33.07 -29.39
C VAL A 398 -39.15 -33.47 -30.87
N PRO A 399 -40.01 -33.05 -31.81
CA PRO A 399 -39.80 -33.35 -33.23
C PRO A 399 -38.58 -32.55 -33.74
N VAL A 400 -37.60 -33.26 -34.31
CA VAL A 400 -36.34 -32.68 -34.84
C VAL A 400 -36.13 -33.18 -36.26
N VAL A 401 -35.72 -32.29 -37.19
CA VAL A 401 -35.38 -32.73 -38.55
C VAL A 401 -34.12 -33.61 -38.56
N PRO A 402 -34.05 -34.67 -39.40
CA PRO A 402 -32.93 -35.62 -39.40
C PRO A 402 -31.54 -34.98 -39.58
N ALA A 403 -31.45 -33.89 -40.36
CA ALA A 403 -30.21 -33.15 -40.56
C ALA A 403 -29.77 -32.38 -39.30
N ALA A 404 -30.70 -31.73 -38.59
CA ALA A 404 -30.43 -31.06 -37.32
C ALA A 404 -30.00 -32.04 -36.22
N ARG A 405 -30.58 -33.26 -36.20
CA ARG A 405 -30.18 -34.34 -35.27
C ARG A 405 -28.79 -34.90 -35.54
N ARG A 406 -28.32 -34.84 -36.78
CA ARG A 406 -26.95 -35.24 -37.14
C ARG A 406 -25.97 -34.14 -36.71
N LEU A 407 -26.27 -32.88 -37.04
CA LEU A 407 -25.44 -31.72 -36.70
C LEU A 407 -25.27 -31.54 -35.19
N ALA A 408 -26.34 -31.74 -34.41
CA ALA A 408 -26.29 -31.65 -32.95
C ALA A 408 -25.44 -32.76 -32.31
N ARG A 409 -25.44 -33.98 -32.89
CA ARG A 409 -24.59 -35.08 -32.42
C ARG A 409 -23.12 -34.87 -32.74
N GLU A 410 -22.82 -34.30 -33.90
CA GLU A 410 -21.43 -34.02 -34.32
C GLU A 410 -20.79 -32.91 -33.48
N ASN A 411 -21.59 -32.00 -32.90
CA ASN A 411 -21.11 -30.84 -32.13
C ASN A 411 -21.42 -30.92 -30.63
N ASP A 412 -21.87 -32.09 -30.15
CA ASP A 412 -22.20 -32.36 -28.74
C ASP A 412 -23.19 -31.32 -28.15
N ILE A 413 -24.28 -31.09 -28.87
CA ILE A 413 -25.36 -30.16 -28.52
C ILE A 413 -26.58 -30.95 -28.05
N ASP A 414 -27.05 -30.67 -26.84
CA ASP A 414 -28.29 -31.27 -26.34
C ASP A 414 -29.51 -30.65 -27.04
N LEU A 415 -30.31 -31.50 -27.68
CA LEU A 415 -31.52 -31.09 -28.40
C LEU A 415 -32.67 -30.76 -27.45
N ALA A 416 -32.62 -31.20 -26.20
CA ALA A 416 -33.64 -30.88 -25.20
C ALA A 416 -33.55 -29.41 -24.72
N THR A 417 -32.39 -28.77 -24.89
CA THR A 417 -32.16 -27.38 -24.48
C THR A 417 -32.45 -26.36 -25.59
N ILE A 418 -32.82 -26.82 -26.79
CA ILE A 418 -33.09 -25.96 -27.95
C ILE A 418 -34.60 -25.84 -28.16
N THR A 419 -35.09 -24.60 -28.23
CA THR A 419 -36.48 -24.33 -28.63
C THR A 419 -36.55 -24.23 -30.15
N GLY A 420 -37.29 -25.13 -30.78
CA GLY A 420 -37.38 -25.21 -32.24
C GLY A 420 -38.26 -24.11 -32.85
N SER A 421 -37.73 -23.42 -33.85
CA SER A 421 -38.41 -22.31 -34.55
C SER A 421 -39.32 -22.77 -35.71
N GLY A 422 -39.29 -24.07 -36.05
CA GLY A 422 -40.07 -24.63 -37.16
C GLY A 422 -41.56 -24.88 -36.84
N PRO A 423 -42.39 -25.15 -37.86
CA PRO A 423 -43.82 -25.43 -37.69
C PRO A 423 -44.06 -26.57 -36.70
N GLN A 424 -44.97 -26.36 -35.74
CA GLN A 424 -45.24 -27.27 -34.61
C GLN A 424 -44.07 -27.43 -33.61
N GLY A 425 -43.20 -26.42 -33.47
CA GLY A 425 -42.10 -26.41 -32.49
C GLY A 425 -40.93 -27.32 -32.87
N ARG A 426 -40.74 -27.56 -34.17
CA ARG A 426 -39.71 -28.47 -34.70
C ARG A 426 -38.35 -27.79 -34.70
N ILE A 427 -37.32 -28.47 -34.20
CA ILE A 427 -35.94 -27.97 -34.21
C ILE A 427 -35.37 -28.10 -35.62
N LEU A 428 -35.03 -26.95 -36.23
CA LEU A 428 -34.41 -26.81 -37.55
C LEU A 428 -32.88 -26.84 -37.46
N ILE A 429 -32.21 -26.88 -38.61
CA ILE A 429 -30.73 -26.85 -38.68
C ILE A 429 -30.20 -25.54 -38.12
N GLU A 430 -30.83 -24.42 -38.48
CA GLU A 430 -30.50 -23.06 -38.04
C GLU A 430 -30.54 -22.91 -36.51
N ASP A 431 -31.48 -23.59 -35.84
CA ASP A 431 -31.59 -23.58 -34.38
C ASP A 431 -30.39 -24.27 -33.70
N VAL A 432 -29.86 -25.33 -34.32
CA VAL A 432 -28.66 -26.04 -33.85
C VAL A 432 -27.40 -25.24 -34.16
N GLU A 433 -27.32 -24.59 -35.32
CA GLU A 433 -26.20 -23.69 -35.68
C GLU A 433 -26.13 -22.47 -34.74
N ALA A 434 -27.27 -21.90 -34.37
CA ALA A 434 -27.35 -20.84 -33.38
C ALA A 434 -26.85 -21.30 -31.99
N ALA A 435 -27.21 -22.52 -31.58
CA ALA A 435 -26.72 -23.10 -30.34
C ALA A 435 -25.21 -23.40 -30.36
N ILE A 436 -24.67 -23.86 -31.50
CA ILE A 436 -23.22 -24.05 -31.69
C ILE A 436 -22.49 -22.71 -31.60
N LYS A 437 -23.04 -21.65 -32.21
CA LYS A 437 -22.46 -20.31 -32.16
C LYS A 437 -22.49 -19.74 -30.74
N ALA A 438 -23.54 -20.03 -29.97
CA ALA A 438 -23.64 -19.65 -28.56
C ALA A 438 -22.63 -20.42 -27.67
N LYS A 439 -22.40 -21.72 -27.93
CA LYS A 439 -21.38 -22.53 -27.24
C LYS A 439 -19.94 -22.15 -27.60
N SER A 440 -19.73 -21.49 -28.75
CA SER A 440 -18.41 -21.08 -29.27
C SER A 440 -18.05 -19.62 -29.00
N ALA A 441 -18.94 -18.85 -28.38
CA ALA A 441 -18.59 -17.53 -27.88
C ALA A 441 -17.75 -17.69 -26.60
N PRO A 442 -16.62 -16.97 -26.43
CA PRO A 442 -15.88 -17.03 -25.18
C PRO A 442 -16.78 -16.57 -24.05
N ASP A 443 -16.95 -17.42 -23.04
CA ASP A 443 -17.73 -17.15 -21.84
C ASP A 443 -17.34 -15.78 -21.27
N SER A 444 -18.30 -14.85 -21.32
CA SER A 444 -18.34 -13.72 -20.40
C SER A 444 -18.57 -14.29 -19.00
N ALA A 445 -17.49 -14.74 -18.35
CA ALA A 445 -17.51 -15.14 -16.96
C ALA A 445 -18.06 -13.95 -16.17
N SER A 446 -19.19 -14.16 -15.48
CA SER A 446 -19.66 -13.22 -14.47
C SER A 446 -18.50 -12.96 -13.51
N ALA A 447 -18.19 -11.68 -13.29
CA ALA A 447 -17.24 -11.27 -12.27
C ALA A 447 -17.57 -12.01 -10.96
N PRO A 448 -16.61 -12.69 -10.31
CA PRO A 448 -16.87 -13.26 -9.00
C PRO A 448 -17.23 -12.12 -8.06
N GLU A 449 -18.39 -12.22 -7.41
CA GLU A 449 -18.74 -11.31 -6.32
C GLU A 449 -17.60 -11.32 -5.30
N PRO A 450 -17.16 -10.16 -4.81
CA PRO A 450 -16.06 -10.10 -3.87
C PRO A 450 -16.45 -10.91 -2.63
N SER A 451 -15.65 -11.94 -2.34
CA SER A 451 -15.74 -12.66 -1.06
C SER A 451 -15.69 -11.66 0.09
N ALA A 452 -16.38 -11.96 1.19
CA ALA A 452 -16.44 -11.07 2.37
C ALA A 452 -15.05 -10.73 2.96
N ASP A 453 -14.01 -11.49 2.58
CA ASP A 453 -12.60 -11.27 2.96
C ASP A 453 -11.75 -10.61 1.84
N GLY A 454 -12.35 -10.20 0.73
CA GLY A 454 -11.75 -9.27 -0.24
C GLY A 454 -10.59 -9.80 -1.10
N VAL A 455 -10.42 -11.12 -1.28
CA VAL A 455 -9.36 -11.65 -2.14
C VAL A 455 -9.71 -11.43 -3.62
N VAL A 456 -8.90 -10.65 -4.33
CA VAL A 456 -9.05 -10.43 -5.78
C VAL A 456 -7.90 -11.08 -6.56
N PRO A 457 -8.14 -12.14 -7.34
CA PRO A 457 -7.09 -12.85 -8.05
C PRO A 457 -6.54 -12.06 -9.25
N PHE A 458 -5.27 -12.28 -9.60
CA PHE A 458 -4.63 -11.73 -10.79
C PHE A 458 -5.03 -12.52 -12.05
N THR A 459 -6.25 -12.31 -12.53
CA THR A 459 -6.78 -12.95 -13.76
C THR A 459 -7.01 -11.92 -14.88
N GLY A 460 -7.20 -12.41 -16.11
CA GLY A 460 -7.55 -11.59 -17.27
C GLY A 460 -6.57 -10.45 -17.54
N ILE A 461 -7.10 -9.25 -17.78
CA ILE A 461 -6.31 -8.03 -18.06
C ILE A 461 -5.37 -7.71 -16.89
N ARG A 462 -5.84 -7.85 -15.65
CA ARG A 462 -5.06 -7.53 -14.45
C ARG A 462 -3.85 -8.45 -14.30
N GLY A 463 -4.02 -9.75 -14.55
CA GLY A 463 -2.91 -10.71 -14.57
C GLY A 463 -1.88 -10.39 -15.66
N ALA A 464 -2.34 -10.09 -16.87
CA ALA A 464 -1.45 -9.72 -17.98
C ALA A 464 -0.64 -8.45 -17.68
N VAL A 465 -1.27 -7.42 -17.09
CA VAL A 465 -0.60 -6.19 -16.66
C VAL A 465 0.42 -6.48 -15.57
N ALA A 466 0.07 -7.28 -14.56
CA ALA A 466 0.98 -7.63 -13.47
C ALA A 466 2.25 -8.33 -13.99
N THR A 467 2.10 -9.35 -14.84
CA THR A 467 3.23 -10.05 -15.46
C THR A 467 4.11 -9.09 -16.26
N ARG A 468 3.50 -8.22 -17.06
CA ARG A 468 4.23 -7.24 -17.91
C ARG A 468 4.98 -6.19 -17.10
N MET A 469 4.39 -5.69 -16.01
CA MET A 469 5.04 -4.72 -15.12
C MET A 469 6.19 -5.35 -14.33
N LEU A 470 6.02 -6.59 -13.87
CA LEU A 470 7.09 -7.34 -13.22
C LEU A 470 8.26 -7.58 -14.17
N GLN A 471 7.96 -8.04 -15.40
CA GLN A 471 8.96 -8.22 -16.45
C GLN A 471 9.73 -6.91 -16.70
N SER A 472 9.03 -5.78 -16.84
CA SER A 472 9.66 -4.46 -17.03
C SER A 472 10.70 -4.16 -15.95
N ILE A 473 10.35 -4.32 -14.68
CA ILE A 473 11.27 -4.05 -13.56
C ILE A 473 12.45 -5.01 -13.54
N GLN A 474 12.22 -6.29 -13.83
CA GLN A 474 13.26 -7.32 -13.80
C GLN A 474 14.23 -7.23 -14.99
N SER A 475 13.77 -6.79 -16.16
CA SER A 475 14.55 -6.84 -17.40
C SER A 475 15.21 -5.53 -17.80
N THR A 476 14.84 -4.39 -17.21
CA THR A 476 15.35 -3.07 -17.61
C THR A 476 16.13 -2.38 -16.50
N ALA A 477 17.21 -1.65 -16.84
CA ALA A 477 17.99 -0.88 -15.88
C ALA A 477 17.36 0.51 -15.68
N GLN A 478 16.17 0.57 -15.08
CA GLN A 478 15.39 1.80 -14.97
C GLN A 478 16.07 2.85 -14.10
N VAL A 479 16.18 4.07 -14.62
CA VAL A 479 16.60 5.26 -13.85
C VAL A 479 15.58 6.37 -14.09
N THR A 480 15.16 7.01 -13.01
CA THR A 480 14.22 8.14 -13.05
C THR A 480 14.96 9.45 -12.78
N LEU A 481 14.78 10.42 -13.68
CA LEU A 481 15.19 11.81 -13.49
C LEU A 481 13.95 12.66 -13.30
N THR A 482 13.88 13.35 -12.15
CA THR A 482 12.79 14.26 -11.84
C THR A 482 13.29 15.70 -11.90
N THR A 483 12.58 16.53 -12.67
CA THR A 483 12.85 17.96 -12.76
C THR A 483 11.57 18.75 -12.56
N GLU A 484 11.71 19.97 -12.07
CA GLU A 484 10.62 20.93 -12.01
C GLU A 484 10.70 21.89 -13.20
N ALA A 485 9.63 21.97 -13.97
CA ALA A 485 9.49 22.88 -15.10
C ALA A 485 8.63 24.10 -14.71
N LEU A 486 9.13 25.30 -14.99
CA LEU A 486 8.31 26.51 -14.97
C LEU A 486 7.42 26.51 -16.22
N VAL A 487 6.11 26.41 -16.02
CA VAL A 487 5.12 26.24 -17.11
C VAL A 487 4.16 27.41 -17.24
N THR A 488 4.48 28.56 -16.63
CA THR A 488 3.61 29.75 -16.60
C THR A 488 3.25 30.23 -18.01
N GLU A 489 4.23 30.43 -18.87
CA GLU A 489 3.99 30.86 -20.26
C GLU A 489 3.23 29.80 -21.07
N ALA A 490 3.54 28.52 -20.87
CA ALA A 490 2.83 27.43 -21.52
C ALA A 490 1.35 27.39 -21.10
N MET A 491 1.05 27.62 -19.81
CA MET A 491 -0.31 27.71 -19.32
C MET A 491 -1.05 28.95 -19.83
N GLN A 492 -0.35 30.09 -20.00
CA GLN A 492 -0.91 31.28 -20.65
C GLN A 492 -1.25 31.00 -22.13
N LEU A 493 -0.34 30.37 -22.87
CA LEU A 493 -0.57 29.95 -24.25
C LEU A 493 -1.79 29.03 -24.35
N ARG A 494 -1.89 28.02 -23.47
CA ARG A 494 -3.06 27.11 -23.37
C ARG A 494 -4.37 27.86 -23.18
N ARG A 495 -4.40 28.81 -22.24
CA ARG A 495 -5.59 29.65 -21.99
C ARG A 495 -5.95 30.51 -23.20
N GLY A 496 -4.95 31.02 -23.92
CA GLY A 496 -5.13 31.70 -25.20
C GLY A 496 -5.76 30.81 -26.26
N LEU A 497 -5.13 29.66 -26.55
CA LEU A 497 -5.58 28.71 -27.57
C LEU A 497 -6.96 28.13 -27.26
N SER A 498 -7.26 27.85 -25.99
CA SER A 498 -8.58 27.37 -25.58
C SER A 498 -9.70 28.37 -25.88
N ARG A 499 -9.42 29.67 -26.01
CA ARG A 499 -10.44 30.67 -26.39
C ARG A 499 -10.74 30.68 -27.89
N HIS A 500 -9.77 30.34 -28.72
CA HIS A 500 -9.88 30.44 -30.18
C HIS A 500 -10.14 29.11 -30.89
N HIS A 501 -9.72 28.00 -30.29
CA HIS A 501 -9.77 26.66 -30.89
C HIS A 501 -10.60 25.66 -30.07
N ALA A 502 -11.50 26.14 -29.20
CA ALA A 502 -12.32 25.26 -28.36
C ALA A 502 -13.16 24.28 -29.19
N GLU A 503 -13.73 24.74 -30.30
CA GLU A 503 -14.59 23.92 -31.17
C GLU A 503 -13.78 22.80 -31.84
N GLU A 504 -12.65 23.14 -32.47
CA GLU A 504 -11.74 22.18 -33.09
C GLU A 504 -11.18 21.18 -32.06
N ALA A 505 -10.87 21.67 -30.86
CA ALA A 505 -10.37 20.85 -29.77
C ALA A 505 -11.47 20.05 -29.07
N GLY A 506 -12.75 20.14 -29.46
CA GLY A 506 -13.88 19.46 -28.81
C GLY A 506 -14.11 19.86 -27.35
N GLY A 507 -13.71 21.08 -26.98
CA GLY A 507 -13.77 21.65 -25.63
C GLY A 507 -12.49 22.39 -25.24
N GLY A 508 -12.32 22.67 -23.95
CA GLY A 508 -11.10 23.30 -23.43
C GLY A 508 -9.85 22.44 -23.63
N ILE A 509 -8.70 23.07 -23.90
CA ILE A 509 -7.42 22.39 -24.04
C ILE A 509 -6.80 22.23 -22.64
N GLY A 510 -6.59 20.98 -22.21
CA GLY A 510 -5.93 20.68 -20.93
C GLY A 510 -4.41 20.90 -20.96
N PRO A 511 -3.69 20.72 -19.84
CA PRO A 511 -2.23 20.78 -19.80
C PRO A 511 -1.54 19.63 -20.58
N LEU A 512 -2.14 18.44 -20.58
CA LEU A 512 -1.53 17.24 -21.17
C LEU A 512 -1.16 17.37 -22.66
N PRO A 513 -2.00 17.92 -23.57
CA PRO A 513 -1.62 18.15 -24.97
C PRO A 513 -0.34 18.97 -25.16
N LEU A 514 -0.05 19.93 -24.28
CA LEU A 514 1.23 20.67 -24.32
C LEU A 514 2.40 19.76 -24.01
N VAL A 515 2.27 18.90 -23.00
CA VAL A 515 3.30 17.94 -22.62
C VAL A 515 3.50 16.90 -23.72
N VAL A 516 2.43 16.40 -24.33
CA VAL A 516 2.50 15.49 -25.48
C VAL A 516 3.28 16.13 -26.63
N LYS A 517 2.93 17.37 -27.02
CA LYS A 517 3.63 18.06 -28.10
C LYS A 517 5.10 18.32 -27.76
N ALA A 518 5.39 18.81 -26.55
CA ALA A 518 6.76 19.06 -26.10
C ALA A 518 7.60 17.77 -26.07
N THR A 519 7.00 16.66 -25.61
CA THR A 519 7.64 15.35 -25.58
C THR A 519 7.92 14.86 -27.00
N ALA A 520 6.95 14.99 -27.92
CA ALA A 520 7.14 14.58 -29.31
C ALA A 520 8.29 15.34 -29.99
N GLU A 521 8.38 16.66 -29.80
CA GLU A 521 9.48 17.48 -30.30
C GLU A 521 10.83 17.17 -29.63
N ALA A 522 10.83 16.74 -28.37
CA ALA A 522 12.03 16.30 -27.67
C ALA A 522 12.53 14.95 -28.21
N LEU A 523 11.63 14.00 -28.46
CA LEU A 523 11.96 12.68 -29.01
C LEU A 523 12.62 12.78 -30.40
N LYS A 524 12.21 13.74 -31.24
CA LYS A 524 12.88 14.02 -32.52
C LYS A 524 14.32 14.49 -32.36
N ARG A 525 14.59 15.28 -31.31
CA ARG A 525 15.94 15.78 -30.98
C ARG A 525 16.80 14.74 -30.28
N HIS A 526 16.18 13.74 -29.65
CA HIS A 526 16.85 12.66 -28.93
C HIS A 526 16.37 11.28 -29.42
N PRO A 527 16.76 10.84 -30.63
CA PRO A 527 16.23 9.61 -31.24
C PRO A 527 16.44 8.33 -30.43
N ARG A 528 17.49 8.26 -29.61
CA ARG A 528 17.74 7.12 -28.71
C ARG A 528 16.63 6.94 -27.68
N MET A 529 15.92 8.01 -27.31
CA MET A 529 14.77 7.96 -26.39
C MET A 529 13.50 7.48 -27.09
N ASN A 530 13.44 7.58 -28.43
CA ASN A 530 12.34 7.06 -29.25
C ASN A 530 12.73 5.70 -29.84
N ALA A 531 12.91 4.72 -28.97
CA ALA A 531 13.35 3.38 -29.36
C ALA A 531 12.55 2.29 -28.64
N ILE A 532 12.61 1.08 -29.19
CA ILE A 532 12.05 -0.13 -28.59
C ILE A 532 13.10 -1.22 -28.49
N GLU A 533 13.02 -2.04 -27.46
CA GLU A 533 13.77 -3.28 -27.33
C GLU A 533 13.12 -4.35 -28.23
N THR A 534 13.93 -4.98 -29.06
CA THR A 534 13.51 -6.07 -29.94
C THR A 534 14.49 -7.23 -29.79
N THR A 535 14.12 -8.41 -30.28
CA THR A 535 14.99 -9.57 -30.28
C THR A 535 15.40 -9.87 -31.72
N SER A 536 16.69 -10.03 -31.96
CA SER A 536 17.23 -10.43 -33.26
C SER A 536 16.79 -11.85 -33.61
N ALA A 537 16.94 -12.25 -34.88
CA ALA A 537 16.66 -13.62 -35.31
C ALA A 537 17.50 -14.68 -34.55
N ASP A 538 18.67 -14.27 -34.04
CA ASP A 538 19.61 -15.12 -33.30
C ASP A 538 19.33 -15.13 -31.78
N GLY A 539 18.26 -14.45 -31.33
CA GLY A 539 17.86 -14.42 -29.92
C GLY A 539 18.53 -13.34 -29.07
N GLU A 540 19.31 -12.44 -29.67
CA GLU A 540 20.00 -11.36 -28.96
C GLU A 540 19.10 -10.13 -28.81
N ALA A 541 19.16 -9.47 -27.65
CA ALA A 541 18.46 -8.21 -27.42
C ALA A 541 19.10 -7.07 -28.23
N GLN A 542 18.29 -6.36 -29.01
CA GLN A 542 18.72 -5.22 -29.83
C GLN A 542 17.77 -4.04 -29.63
N VAL A 543 18.29 -2.83 -29.78
CA VAL A 543 17.48 -1.60 -29.67
C VAL A 543 17.18 -1.07 -31.06
N GLN A 544 15.91 -0.97 -31.41
CA GLN A 544 15.45 -0.38 -32.66
C GLN A 544 15.01 1.07 -32.43
N MET A 545 15.72 2.02 -33.05
CA MET A 545 15.30 3.42 -33.10
C MET A 545 14.17 3.61 -34.10
N LEU A 546 13.17 4.40 -33.74
CA LEU A 546 11.97 4.63 -34.54
C LEU A 546 11.95 6.07 -35.05
N SER A 547 11.62 6.25 -36.34
CA SER A 547 11.43 7.57 -36.95
C SER A 547 10.07 8.17 -36.63
N GLU A 548 9.05 7.32 -36.50
CA GLU A 548 7.70 7.73 -36.12
C GLU A 548 7.61 8.00 -34.62
N VAL A 549 6.87 9.04 -34.23
CA VAL A 549 6.66 9.40 -32.82
C VAL A 549 5.21 9.12 -32.44
N ASN A 550 4.98 7.96 -31.82
CA ASN A 550 3.65 7.52 -31.39
C ASN A 550 3.60 7.50 -29.85
N ILE A 551 2.79 8.36 -29.26
CA ILE A 551 2.76 8.55 -27.80
C ILE A 551 1.60 7.76 -27.19
N GLY A 552 1.92 6.76 -26.38
CA GLY A 552 0.99 6.08 -25.50
C GLY A 552 0.59 6.96 -24.33
N LEU A 553 -0.70 7.02 -24.00
CA LEU A 553 -1.24 7.76 -22.87
C LEU A 553 -1.85 6.77 -21.87
N ALA A 554 -1.31 6.71 -20.67
CA ALA A 554 -1.80 5.80 -19.64
C ALA A 554 -3.16 6.26 -19.11
N VAL A 555 -4.18 5.40 -19.23
CA VAL A 555 -5.55 5.62 -18.74
C VAL A 555 -5.87 4.55 -17.71
N ALA A 556 -6.17 4.99 -16.48
CA ALA A 556 -6.59 4.10 -15.39
C ALA A 556 -8.06 3.69 -15.55
N LEU A 557 -8.33 2.40 -15.40
CA LEU A 557 -9.65 1.76 -15.36
C LEU A 557 -9.79 0.98 -14.03
N GLU A 558 -11.01 0.60 -13.67
CA GLU A 558 -11.25 -0.22 -12.46
C GLU A 558 -10.54 -1.59 -12.52
N GLU A 559 -10.48 -2.19 -13.71
CA GLU A 559 -9.88 -3.51 -13.91
C GLU A 559 -8.36 -3.47 -14.14
N GLY A 560 -7.78 -2.30 -14.44
CA GLY A 560 -6.35 -2.16 -14.68
C GLY A 560 -5.95 -0.89 -15.45
N LEU A 561 -4.76 -0.92 -16.05
CA LEU A 561 -4.22 0.19 -16.83
C LEU A 561 -4.24 -0.14 -18.33
N VAL A 562 -4.78 0.75 -19.14
CA VAL A 562 -4.77 0.64 -20.61
C VAL A 562 -4.03 1.85 -21.18
N THR A 563 -3.25 1.64 -22.25
CA THR A 563 -2.43 2.70 -22.86
C THR A 563 -2.81 2.89 -24.34
N PRO A 564 -3.87 3.65 -24.64
CA PRO A 564 -4.16 4.08 -26.00
C PRO A 564 -3.00 4.92 -26.57
N VAL A 565 -2.81 4.86 -27.89
CA VAL A 565 -1.67 5.45 -28.60
C VAL A 565 -2.14 6.54 -29.56
N ILE A 566 -1.61 7.75 -29.39
CA ILE A 566 -1.70 8.84 -30.36
C ILE A 566 -0.60 8.65 -31.40
N ARG A 567 -0.98 8.35 -32.65
CA ARG A 567 -0.03 8.17 -33.75
C ARG A 567 0.43 9.49 -34.34
N GLY A 568 1.69 9.61 -34.78
CA GLY A 568 2.21 10.84 -35.40
C GLY A 568 2.00 12.07 -34.52
N ALA A 569 2.30 11.96 -33.22
CA ALA A 569 2.03 13.00 -32.25
C ALA A 569 2.83 14.29 -32.52
N ASP A 570 3.95 14.20 -33.23
CA ASP A 570 4.78 15.32 -33.64
C ASP A 570 4.18 16.12 -34.81
N GLU A 571 3.34 15.52 -35.64
CA GLU A 571 2.72 16.20 -36.80
C GLU A 571 1.43 16.93 -36.42
N LYS A 572 0.82 16.57 -35.29
CA LYS A 572 -0.49 17.08 -34.86
C LYS A 572 -0.42 18.46 -34.20
N SER A 573 -1.47 19.25 -34.39
CA SER A 573 -1.70 20.52 -33.68
C SER A 573 -2.14 20.27 -32.23
N LEU A 574 -2.01 21.27 -31.36
CA LEU A 574 -2.47 21.16 -29.97
C LEU A 574 -3.98 20.91 -29.85
N ALA A 575 -4.78 21.45 -30.78
CA ALA A 575 -6.22 21.24 -30.82
C ALA A 575 -6.55 19.78 -31.24
N GLN A 576 -5.88 19.27 -32.26
CA GLN A 576 -6.01 17.87 -32.70
C GLN A 576 -5.60 16.90 -31.60
N LEU A 577 -4.47 17.13 -30.93
CA LEU A 577 -4.01 16.33 -29.79
C LEU A 577 -5.03 16.35 -28.65
N ALA A 578 -5.64 17.51 -28.37
CA ALA A 578 -6.67 17.62 -27.33
C ALA A 578 -7.95 16.85 -27.68
N ALA A 579 -8.42 16.96 -28.93
CA ALA A 579 -9.60 16.26 -29.41
C ALA A 579 -9.41 14.73 -29.38
N GLU A 580 -8.30 14.24 -29.94
CA GLU A 580 -7.98 12.82 -30.02
C GLU A 580 -7.72 12.21 -28.65
N ASN A 581 -6.99 12.90 -27.76
CA ASN A 581 -6.82 12.44 -26.39
C ASN A 581 -8.16 12.29 -25.66
N ARG A 582 -9.10 13.24 -25.86
CA ARG A 582 -10.41 13.16 -25.23
C ARG A 582 -11.23 11.98 -25.76
N ASP A 583 -11.24 11.79 -27.07
CA ASP A 583 -11.92 10.66 -27.72
C ASP A 583 -11.34 9.31 -27.26
N LEU A 584 -10.01 9.14 -27.33
CA LEU A 584 -9.35 7.93 -26.88
C LEU A 584 -9.61 7.65 -25.41
N ALA A 585 -9.46 8.65 -24.53
CA ALA A 585 -9.71 8.47 -23.11
C ALA A 585 -11.18 8.10 -22.81
N ALA A 586 -12.15 8.68 -23.53
CA ALA A 586 -13.56 8.32 -23.38
C ALA A 586 -13.81 6.86 -23.80
N ARG A 587 -13.36 6.49 -25.00
CA ARG A 587 -13.51 5.11 -25.52
C ARG A 587 -12.75 4.08 -24.69
N THR A 588 -11.62 4.44 -24.09
CA THR A 588 -10.90 3.55 -23.15
C THR A 588 -11.66 3.34 -21.86
N ARG A 589 -12.25 4.39 -21.27
CA ARG A 589 -13.10 4.25 -20.07
C ARG A 589 -14.37 3.45 -20.33
N GLU A 590 -14.92 3.53 -21.53
CA GLU A 590 -16.10 2.76 -21.95
C GLU A 590 -15.79 1.33 -22.40
N GLY A 591 -14.51 0.91 -22.38
CA GLY A 591 -14.12 -0.44 -22.85
C GLY A 591 -14.24 -0.64 -24.36
N ARG A 592 -14.30 0.44 -25.15
CA ARG A 592 -14.49 0.44 -26.62
C ARG A 592 -13.21 0.73 -27.41
N THR A 593 -12.05 0.51 -26.80
CA THR A 593 -10.76 0.74 -27.48
C THR A 593 -10.42 -0.44 -28.38
N ARG A 594 -9.98 -0.15 -29.61
CA ARG A 594 -9.62 -1.17 -30.58
C ARG A 594 -8.21 -1.70 -30.30
N PRO A 595 -7.89 -2.98 -30.61
CA PRO A 595 -6.55 -3.53 -30.42
C PRO A 595 -5.44 -2.74 -31.14
N GLU A 596 -5.75 -2.16 -32.29
CA GLU A 596 -4.85 -1.30 -33.06
C GLU A 596 -4.52 0.02 -32.35
N GLU A 597 -5.32 0.44 -31.39
CA GLU A 597 -5.16 1.70 -30.67
C GLU A 597 -4.32 1.54 -29.40
N ILE A 598 -4.07 0.31 -28.94
CA ILE A 598 -3.25 0.01 -27.76
C ILE A 598 -1.85 -0.54 -28.13
N THR A 599 -1.54 -0.61 -29.42
CA THR A 599 -0.30 -1.17 -29.97
C THR A 599 0.47 -0.14 -30.79
N GLY A 600 1.80 -0.31 -30.87
CA GLY A 600 2.67 0.55 -31.69
C GLY A 600 3.02 1.90 -31.07
N GLY A 601 2.84 2.07 -29.75
CA GLY A 601 3.38 3.22 -29.03
C GLY A 601 4.90 3.12 -28.94
N THR A 602 5.59 4.21 -29.25
CA THR A 602 7.06 4.33 -29.21
C THR A 602 7.55 4.91 -27.88
N PHE A 603 6.70 5.66 -27.19
CA PHE A 603 6.98 6.27 -25.89
C PHE A 603 5.67 6.40 -25.09
N THR A 604 5.72 6.37 -23.75
CA THR A 604 4.53 6.52 -22.90
C THR A 604 4.56 7.79 -22.06
N ILE A 605 3.41 8.44 -21.89
CA ILE A 605 3.18 9.49 -20.89
C ILE A 605 2.10 9.00 -19.93
N THR A 606 2.36 9.15 -18.64
CA THR A 606 1.40 8.89 -17.56
C THR A 606 1.23 10.15 -16.72
N ASN A 607 0.00 10.53 -16.46
CA ASN A 607 -0.34 11.80 -15.82
C ASN A 607 -1.18 11.55 -14.57
N LEU A 608 -0.62 11.89 -13.41
CA LEU A 608 -1.29 11.80 -12.11
C LEU A 608 -1.59 13.19 -11.52
N GLY A 609 -1.46 14.26 -12.31
CA GLY A 609 -1.72 15.61 -11.84
C GLY A 609 -3.18 15.85 -11.44
N ALA A 610 -4.13 15.12 -12.02
CA ALA A 610 -5.54 15.16 -11.59
C ALA A 610 -5.77 14.48 -10.22
N ASN A 611 -4.85 13.63 -9.78
CA ASN A 611 -4.86 12.94 -8.49
C ASN A 611 -4.04 13.69 -7.43
N GLU A 612 -3.72 14.96 -7.68
CA GLU A 612 -2.92 15.83 -6.82
C GLU A 612 -1.49 15.33 -6.52
N VAL A 613 -0.96 14.46 -7.38
CA VAL A 613 0.41 13.95 -7.25
C VAL A 613 1.40 14.97 -7.81
N ASP A 614 2.39 15.37 -7.01
CA ASP A 614 3.44 16.29 -7.43
C ASP A 614 4.47 15.59 -8.34
N GLY A 615 5.06 14.47 -7.92
CA GLY A 615 6.01 13.70 -8.73
C GLY A 615 5.99 12.23 -8.33
N PHE A 616 6.34 11.34 -9.26
CA PHE A 616 6.33 9.90 -9.04
C PHE A 616 7.28 9.20 -10.01
N THR A 617 7.64 7.96 -9.71
CA THR A 617 8.48 7.12 -10.56
C THR A 617 7.62 6.22 -11.44
N PRO A 618 7.39 6.56 -12.72
CA PRO A 618 6.66 5.70 -13.63
C PRO A 618 7.49 4.46 -14.00
N ILE A 619 6.81 3.31 -14.14
CA ILE A 619 7.41 2.06 -14.62
C ILE A 619 7.31 2.01 -16.14
N ILE A 620 8.41 1.68 -16.81
CA ILE A 620 8.46 1.57 -18.28
C ILE A 620 7.44 0.54 -18.78
N ASN A 621 6.82 0.79 -19.94
CA ASN A 621 5.92 -0.13 -20.60
C ASN A 621 6.63 -0.86 -21.75
N PRO A 622 7.15 -2.10 -21.56
CA PRO A 622 7.94 -2.79 -22.58
C PRO A 622 7.14 -3.00 -23.87
N PRO A 623 7.72 -2.95 -25.07
CA PRO A 623 9.14 -2.90 -25.36
C PRO A 623 9.73 -1.48 -25.38
N GLN A 624 9.02 -0.44 -24.95
CA GLN A 624 9.53 0.93 -25.00
C GLN A 624 10.72 1.13 -24.06
N VAL A 625 11.59 2.09 -24.39
CA VAL A 625 12.79 2.39 -23.59
C VAL A 625 12.59 3.50 -22.55
N GLY A 626 11.44 4.18 -22.57
CA GLY A 626 11.19 5.29 -21.66
C GLY A 626 9.72 5.64 -21.47
N ILE A 627 9.45 6.31 -20.35
CA ILE A 627 8.14 6.79 -19.94
C ILE A 627 8.27 8.11 -19.17
N LEU A 628 7.35 9.05 -19.42
CA LEU A 628 7.30 10.33 -18.73
C LEU A 628 6.10 10.40 -17.78
N GLY A 629 6.39 10.61 -16.50
CA GLY A 629 5.43 10.91 -15.45
C GLY A 629 5.19 12.42 -15.33
N VAL A 630 3.92 12.82 -15.33
CA VAL A 630 3.48 14.22 -15.26
C VAL A 630 2.75 14.47 -13.96
N GLY A 631 3.26 15.42 -13.18
CA GLY A 631 2.67 15.89 -11.93
C GLY A 631 1.60 16.96 -12.10
N ARG A 632 0.99 17.37 -10.99
CA ARG A 632 0.05 18.50 -10.98
C ARG A 632 0.76 19.82 -11.28
N VAL A 633 0.00 20.77 -11.82
CA VAL A 633 0.44 22.16 -11.95
C VAL A 633 0.15 22.87 -10.64
N VAL A 634 1.19 23.42 -10.01
CA VAL A 634 1.09 24.14 -8.73
C VAL A 634 1.52 25.59 -8.93
N GLU A 635 0.78 26.50 -8.32
CA GLU A 635 1.17 27.90 -8.25
C GLU A 635 2.03 28.14 -7.01
N LYS A 636 3.22 28.70 -7.19
CA LYS A 636 4.14 29.00 -6.10
C LYS A 636 5.06 30.19 -6.42
N PRO A 637 5.75 30.76 -5.41
CA PRO A 637 6.79 31.76 -5.64
C PRO A 637 7.96 31.15 -6.43
N VAL A 638 8.34 31.79 -7.53
CA VAL A 638 9.47 31.41 -8.40
C VAL A 638 10.37 32.62 -8.62
N ILE A 639 11.65 32.37 -8.93
CA ILE A 639 12.55 33.43 -9.38
C ILE A 639 12.42 33.54 -10.90
N ALA A 640 11.86 34.65 -11.39
CA ALA A 640 11.75 34.96 -12.81
C ALA A 640 12.47 36.29 -13.07
N ASN A 641 13.42 36.31 -14.00
CA ASN A 641 14.23 37.50 -14.34
C ASN A 641 14.93 38.15 -13.13
N GLY A 642 15.30 37.36 -12.12
CA GLY A 642 15.98 37.86 -10.91
C GLY A 642 15.04 38.40 -9.82
N GLU A 643 13.72 38.40 -10.05
CA GLU A 643 12.72 38.83 -9.07
C GLU A 643 11.87 37.65 -8.60
N ILE A 644 11.34 37.74 -7.36
CA ILE A 644 10.37 36.77 -6.86
C ILE A 644 9.02 37.11 -7.48
N ALA A 645 8.51 36.22 -8.32
CA ALA A 645 7.21 36.34 -8.96
C ALA A 645 6.33 35.13 -8.65
N LYS A 646 5.04 35.26 -8.89
CA LYS A 646 4.10 34.13 -8.87
C LYS A 646 4.28 33.33 -10.16
N GLY A 647 4.51 32.02 -10.05
CA GLY A 647 4.68 31.13 -11.20
C GLY A 647 3.93 29.82 -11.04
N GLU A 648 3.45 29.30 -12.16
CA GLU A 648 2.91 27.94 -12.30
C GLU A 648 4.07 26.99 -12.64
N THR A 649 4.29 25.95 -11.83
CA THR A 649 5.30 24.89 -12.06
C THR A 649 4.66 23.51 -12.18
N MET A 650 5.32 22.57 -12.85
CA MET A 650 4.97 21.14 -12.83
C MET A 650 6.23 20.29 -12.71
N TYR A 651 6.16 19.17 -12.00
CA TYR A 651 7.23 18.18 -12.05
C TYR A 651 7.05 17.24 -13.23
N LEU A 652 8.18 16.89 -13.84
CA LEU A 652 8.34 15.93 -14.92
C LEU A 652 9.32 14.85 -14.45
N SER A 653 8.85 13.61 -14.40
CA SER A 653 9.65 12.45 -13.96
C SER A 653 9.87 11.49 -15.13
N LEU A 654 11.05 11.52 -15.71
CA LEU A 654 11.42 10.71 -16.87
C LEU A 654 12.12 9.43 -16.40
N THR A 655 11.46 8.28 -16.56
CA THR A 655 12.10 6.96 -16.38
C THR A 655 12.54 6.41 -17.72
N PHE A 656 13.77 5.92 -17.81
CA PHE A 656 14.31 5.31 -19.01
C PHE A 656 15.24 4.14 -18.70
N ASP A 657 15.47 3.27 -19.68
CA ASP A 657 16.43 2.19 -19.58
C ASP A 657 17.86 2.72 -19.75
N HIS A 658 18.65 2.65 -18.69
CA HIS A 658 20.03 3.14 -18.65
C HIS A 658 20.98 2.34 -19.55
N ARG A 659 20.61 1.11 -19.94
CA ARG A 659 21.35 0.33 -20.95
C ARG A 659 21.30 1.01 -22.32
N VAL A 660 20.20 1.72 -22.61
CA VAL A 660 19.97 2.40 -23.90
C VAL A 660 20.42 3.85 -23.86
N ILE A 661 20.22 4.55 -22.74
CA ILE A 661 20.51 5.98 -22.58
C ILE A 661 21.68 6.18 -21.60
N ASP A 662 22.87 6.44 -22.14
CA ASP A 662 24.09 6.67 -21.37
C ASP A 662 24.23 8.13 -20.86
N GLY A 663 25.18 8.36 -19.95
CA GLY A 663 25.48 9.67 -19.36
C GLY A 663 25.95 10.74 -20.36
N ARG A 664 26.44 10.35 -21.55
CA ARG A 664 26.87 11.29 -22.60
C ARG A 664 25.68 11.84 -23.38
N SER A 665 24.59 11.07 -23.45
CA SER A 665 23.33 11.45 -24.08
C SER A 665 22.46 12.38 -23.21
N ARG A 666 22.94 12.73 -21.99
CA ARG A 666 22.27 13.62 -21.02
C ARG A 666 22.54 15.13 -21.22
N ARG A 667 23.38 15.51 -22.20
CA ARG A 667 23.69 16.91 -22.51
C ARG A 667 22.78 17.48 -23.58
#